data_AF-A0A7C2X1L7-F1
#
_entry.id   AF-A0A7C2X1L7-F1
#
_cell.length_a   1.000
_cell.length_b   1.000
_cell.length_c   1.000
_cell.angle_alpha   90.00
_cell.angle_beta   90.00
_cell.angle_gamma   90.00
#
_symmetry.space_group_name_H-M   'P 1'
#
loop_
_entity.id
_entity.type
_entity.pdbx_description
1 polymer ?
#
loop_
_entity_poly.entity_id
_entity_poly.type
_entity_poly.pdbx_seq_one_letter_code
_entity_poly.pdbx_strand_id
1 'polypeptide(L)'
;PWPDIIVDEAVDNLSGSLTFITLPAGDGDIIFNASVRAKDMTVIAGGTVYIKGVSSYSVGGEAYSLWNSYTSGGVLPADGVIGATQRFPDHVDDILALEPSAVNLYGDKIYIDAEYLNINGIMQSGKDTYKLELDQDTIDEIDNLDSSQQGFVTLQTAKTSDFAVKFDTSEKQILVEEMNVSGGHIELTGHIMNTGTGEIRVLGGYADVEIINDTPYDLVVTRLDASQRGSGTLLINDKARDEVSLYRMSADNVIRTVDDGTVVNVDELSIDPASDIVDTYEPDDGWRYGWTMLQQQGTLYTLHKQTSSWLGIDAMAPDPGDEEYAVTEPLGQPTITGTGPYFYKDVSNTEDYTYEHDWRTISMDPEWTLTGKKVDSTWYGKKTYHSWWKKEEITEHAYTHTIESDRSFDIKFLGRDEGSVTIDSIGNVILQGPVLNPSGTTRIETDRMIKQTGESGLVNGLRIEVEAGSGIGSDRALDTNLADGPVYRYTSVYTGYPDDYEGDESKQGKTTLTTGDRVKLAADYAGGGEPGAVYRYIGDPADRDLRVENYADVGLWEKVAHRPSLSAVTVSGDIRINEIIGDLSVDQVKTGHDSKGSGGTVVLTTQGGIYVAQTGAGGWYGGLIQGGKIELTAENGGIGNSVERPLLLDSGTMLKDSVTAFAMSDVYLNELSGDLLLNKIDASGSDIYIKVDNGDILDVNQDAERDERTYNELKDGVWSDLQLTDSTGAQDKINTIVASFQATRQQEYRTYWIYRNTQPDPSVYDPDHRVTLSAADEAAYREFYAELGKTETEIDEAITTLENNRSEQYHTLHGQFDDYFTKKGVAFPGEYDPAFVYELNVVDPDEESTLRDSVKVWTEEELLYAIGAGLLKPVTDTQTTIEDPNIIGANVTLISSGGMGSSAGRIVIDLSAGDLHLTSDERVALSSAERDDVTYWGESSSSITVDFFDEGTADRIIRNDGQSWSAAGFAVGDKIRISGSADNDDYYLITAIDGDTITLSD
;
A
#
# COMPACT_ATOMS: atom_id res chain seq x y z
N PRO A 1 7.98 26.04 -10.35
CA PRO A 1 8.96 26.39 -11.41
C PRO A 1 10.02 27.35 -10.88
N TRP A 2 11.27 26.89 -10.86
CA TRP A 2 12.43 27.73 -10.56
C TRP A 2 12.84 28.51 -11.82
N PRO A 3 13.33 29.76 -11.67
CA PRO A 3 13.73 30.56 -12.83
C PRO A 3 15.04 30.05 -13.44
N ASP A 4 15.14 30.18 -14.76
CA ASP A 4 16.38 29.93 -15.49
C ASP A 4 17.39 31.05 -15.25
N ILE A 5 18.68 30.71 -15.37
CA ILE A 5 19.78 31.68 -15.38
C ILE A 5 20.35 31.75 -16.80
N ILE A 6 20.34 32.95 -17.39
CA ILE A 6 20.87 33.18 -18.75
C ILE A 6 22.00 34.21 -18.68
N VAL A 7 23.16 33.85 -19.24
CA VAL A 7 24.33 34.74 -19.36
C VAL A 7 24.54 35.07 -20.85
N ASP A 8 24.17 36.30 -21.22
CA ASP A 8 24.22 36.78 -22.62
C ASP A 8 25.49 37.55 -22.98
N GLU A 9 26.24 38.02 -21.99
CA GLU A 9 27.51 38.77 -22.18
C GLU A 9 28.63 38.12 -21.38
N ALA A 10 29.89 38.39 -21.77
CA ALA A 10 31.04 37.77 -21.14
C ALA A 10 31.19 38.18 -19.66
N VAL A 11 31.54 37.21 -18.82
CA VAL A 11 31.76 37.41 -17.37
C VAL A 11 33.16 36.93 -17.01
N ASP A 12 34.02 37.85 -16.55
CA ASP A 12 35.40 37.56 -16.16
C ASP A 12 35.65 37.89 -14.68
N ASN A 13 35.90 36.86 -13.86
CA ASN A 13 36.31 36.98 -12.46
C ASN A 13 37.57 36.15 -12.19
N LEU A 14 38.63 36.41 -12.94
CA LEU A 14 39.78 35.50 -13.02
C LEU A 14 40.59 35.36 -11.71
N SER A 15 40.34 36.18 -10.70
CA SER A 15 40.98 36.09 -9.38
C SER A 15 40.04 35.59 -8.28
N GLY A 16 38.77 35.33 -8.60
CA GLY A 16 37.75 34.91 -7.64
C GLY A 16 36.90 33.77 -8.17
N SER A 17 36.00 33.29 -7.31
CA SER A 17 35.08 32.20 -7.64
C SER A 17 33.79 32.75 -8.26
N LEU A 18 33.18 32.00 -9.17
CA LEU A 18 31.83 32.26 -9.67
C LEU A 18 30.94 31.05 -9.41
N THR A 19 29.72 31.32 -8.96
CA THR A 19 28.75 30.29 -8.58
C THR A 19 27.39 30.62 -9.19
N PHE A 20 26.87 29.70 -10.01
CA PHE A 20 25.54 29.76 -10.61
C PHE A 20 24.74 28.54 -10.13
N ILE A 21 23.63 28.77 -9.42
CA ILE A 21 22.85 27.68 -8.81
C ILE A 21 21.36 27.96 -9.02
N THR A 22 20.63 27.01 -9.60
CA THR A 22 19.17 26.88 -9.46
C THR A 22 18.86 25.84 -8.38
N LEU A 23 17.65 25.80 -7.80
CA LEU A 23 17.35 24.74 -6.82
C LEU A 23 17.41 23.39 -7.54
N PRO A 24 18.21 22.41 -7.05
CA PRO A 24 18.33 21.13 -7.73
C PRO A 24 17.03 20.31 -7.70
N ALA A 25 16.18 20.48 -6.68
CA ALA A 25 14.81 19.94 -6.62
C ALA A 25 13.80 20.62 -7.59
N GLY A 26 14.26 21.38 -8.59
CA GLY A 26 13.37 22.00 -9.58
C GLY A 26 14.01 22.21 -10.95
N ASP A 27 13.18 22.39 -11.98
CA ASP A 27 13.61 22.28 -13.39
C ASP A 27 14.30 23.53 -13.98
N GLY A 28 14.99 24.34 -13.17
CA GLY A 28 15.60 25.59 -13.64
C GLY A 28 16.88 25.35 -14.44
N ASP A 29 16.93 25.86 -15.67
CA ASP A 29 18.08 25.72 -16.58
C ASP A 29 19.18 26.77 -16.31
N ILE A 30 20.42 26.47 -16.70
CA ILE A 30 21.52 27.45 -16.77
C ILE A 30 22.07 27.51 -18.20
N ILE A 31 22.07 28.70 -18.79
CA ILE A 31 22.42 28.91 -20.20
C ILE A 31 23.52 29.96 -20.32
N PHE A 32 24.67 29.56 -20.87
CA PHE A 32 25.77 30.45 -21.24
C PHE A 32 25.81 30.65 -22.76
N ASN A 33 25.44 31.85 -23.21
CA ASN A 33 25.54 32.29 -24.60
C ASN A 33 26.85 33.06 -24.89
N ALA A 34 27.66 33.30 -23.84
CA ALA A 34 28.93 34.01 -23.90
C ALA A 34 29.94 33.37 -22.93
N SER A 35 31.23 33.71 -23.08
CA SER A 35 32.30 33.16 -22.25
C SER A 35 32.17 33.58 -20.78
N VAL A 36 32.29 32.61 -19.88
CA VAL A 36 32.32 32.81 -18.42
C VAL A 36 33.64 32.25 -17.90
N ARG A 37 34.45 33.08 -17.25
CA ARG A 37 35.79 32.71 -16.77
C ARG A 37 35.98 33.14 -15.32
N ALA A 38 36.48 32.23 -14.50
CA ALA A 38 36.70 32.45 -13.07
C ALA A 38 37.92 31.65 -12.61
N LYS A 39 38.49 32.02 -11.46
CA LYS A 39 39.51 31.17 -10.82
C LYS A 39 38.90 29.80 -10.46
N ASP A 40 37.75 29.83 -9.79
CA ASP A 40 37.00 28.63 -9.40
C ASP A 40 35.59 28.73 -9.99
N MET A 41 35.13 27.67 -10.66
CA MET A 41 33.81 27.63 -11.30
C MET A 41 32.88 26.63 -10.60
N THR A 42 31.64 27.05 -10.34
CA THR A 42 30.57 26.16 -9.87
C THR A 42 29.27 26.50 -10.59
N VAL A 43 28.70 25.51 -11.29
CA VAL A 43 27.46 25.62 -12.06
C VAL A 43 26.59 24.42 -11.70
N ILE A 44 25.46 24.65 -11.04
CA ILE A 44 24.55 23.60 -10.59
C ILE A 44 23.13 23.96 -11.06
N ALA A 45 22.65 23.26 -12.07
CA ALA A 45 21.27 23.35 -12.53
C ALA A 45 20.46 22.17 -12.00
N GLY A 46 19.24 22.40 -11.53
CA GLY A 46 18.25 21.32 -11.37
C GLY A 46 17.66 20.87 -12.70
N GLY A 47 17.65 21.75 -13.72
CA GLY A 47 17.36 21.40 -15.10
C GLY A 47 18.62 21.12 -15.92
N THR A 48 18.64 21.65 -17.13
CA THR A 48 19.71 21.47 -18.12
C THR A 48 20.76 22.59 -18.04
N VAL A 49 22.03 22.24 -18.21
CA VAL A 49 23.09 23.21 -18.49
C VAL A 49 23.37 23.26 -19.99
N TYR A 50 23.35 24.47 -20.54
CA TYR A 50 23.75 24.74 -21.92
C TYR A 50 24.92 25.71 -21.96
N ILE A 51 25.97 25.35 -22.68
CA ILE A 51 27.10 26.23 -23.02
C ILE A 51 27.19 26.25 -24.54
N LYS A 52 26.93 27.41 -25.16
CA LYS A 52 26.65 27.48 -26.60
C LYS A 52 27.67 28.33 -27.34
N GLY A 53 28.42 27.72 -28.25
CA GLY A 53 29.29 28.39 -29.22
C GLY A 53 30.35 29.30 -28.61
N VAL A 54 30.86 28.97 -27.41
CA VAL A 54 31.86 29.80 -26.71
C VAL A 54 33.28 29.48 -27.20
N SER A 55 34.21 30.44 -27.12
CA SER A 55 35.60 30.21 -27.54
C SER A 55 36.33 29.20 -26.66
N SER A 56 36.03 29.19 -25.37
CA SER A 56 36.60 28.25 -24.41
C SER A 56 35.73 28.14 -23.17
N TYR A 57 35.74 26.98 -22.54
CA TYR A 57 35.12 26.76 -21.24
C TYR A 57 36.00 25.82 -20.39
N SER A 58 36.18 26.14 -19.11
CA SER A 58 36.91 25.31 -18.15
C SER A 58 35.98 24.88 -17.03
N VAL A 59 35.84 23.56 -16.82
CA VAL A 59 34.90 22.98 -15.86
C VAL A 59 35.25 23.37 -14.43
N GLY A 60 36.51 23.23 -14.02
CA GLY A 60 36.98 23.55 -12.66
C GLY A 60 37.25 25.03 -12.42
N GLY A 61 37.37 25.81 -13.49
CA GLY A 61 37.89 27.19 -13.49
C GLY A 61 39.20 27.31 -14.27
N GLU A 62 39.73 28.53 -14.36
CA GLU A 62 40.90 28.84 -15.17
C GLU A 62 42.20 28.32 -14.53
N ALA A 63 42.85 27.38 -15.22
CA ALA A 63 44.09 26.76 -14.74
C ALA A 63 45.16 27.79 -14.42
N TYR A 64 45.32 28.83 -15.25
CA TYR A 64 46.34 29.85 -15.02
C TYR A 64 46.23 30.52 -13.63
N SER A 65 45.00 30.70 -13.12
CA SER A 65 44.77 31.35 -11.84
C SER A 65 45.18 30.46 -10.65
N LEU A 66 45.04 29.15 -10.78
CA LEU A 66 45.59 28.17 -9.84
C LEU A 66 47.12 28.24 -9.82
N TRP A 67 47.75 28.11 -10.99
CA TRP A 67 49.21 28.12 -11.13
C TRP A 67 49.84 29.45 -10.67
N ASN A 68 49.16 30.57 -10.91
CA ASN A 68 49.61 31.90 -10.46
C ASN A 68 49.73 32.01 -8.94
N SER A 69 48.96 31.24 -8.17
CA SER A 69 49.05 31.24 -6.70
C SER A 69 50.36 30.62 -6.19
N TYR A 70 51.00 29.74 -6.97
CA TYR A 70 52.27 29.08 -6.65
C TYR A 70 53.50 29.79 -7.25
N THR A 71 53.27 30.71 -8.20
CA THR A 71 54.32 31.39 -8.99
C THR A 71 54.45 32.87 -8.64
N SER A 72 54.04 33.26 -7.42
CA SER A 72 54.02 34.64 -6.94
C SER A 72 53.25 35.61 -7.84
N GLY A 73 52.08 35.20 -8.33
CA GLY A 73 51.29 35.97 -9.30
C GLY A 73 51.78 35.81 -10.75
N GLY A 74 52.45 34.70 -11.05
CA GLY A 74 52.99 34.37 -12.38
C GLY A 74 54.23 35.17 -12.78
N VAL A 75 55.08 35.55 -11.82
CA VAL A 75 56.36 36.24 -12.09
C VAL A 75 57.58 35.39 -11.75
N LEU A 76 57.36 34.20 -11.19
CA LEU A 76 58.38 33.19 -10.88
C LEU A 76 57.99 31.86 -11.57
N PRO A 77 58.94 30.98 -11.91
CA PRO A 77 58.63 29.66 -12.41
C PRO A 77 58.10 28.73 -11.30
N ALA A 78 57.31 27.74 -11.69
CA ALA A 78 56.78 26.70 -10.80
C ALA A 78 57.77 25.55 -10.56
N ASP A 79 58.71 25.31 -11.48
CA ASP A 79 59.72 24.23 -11.44
C ASP A 79 60.90 24.49 -10.51
N GLY A 80 60.84 25.56 -9.73
CA GLY A 80 61.84 25.90 -8.72
C GLY A 80 63.15 26.52 -9.26
N VAL A 81 63.29 26.87 -10.54
CA VAL A 81 64.57 27.36 -11.11
C VAL A 81 64.50 28.78 -11.68
N ILE A 82 65.14 29.77 -11.02
CA ILE A 82 65.45 31.08 -11.64
C ILE A 82 66.95 31.19 -11.88
N GLY A 83 67.42 30.59 -12.97
CA GLY A 83 68.83 30.50 -13.29
C GLY A 83 69.66 29.72 -12.25
N ALA A 84 70.95 29.50 -12.51
CA ALA A 84 71.78 28.53 -11.78
C ALA A 84 72.07 28.85 -10.28
N THR A 85 71.49 29.91 -9.69
CA THR A 85 71.90 30.43 -8.37
C THR A 85 70.76 30.68 -7.38
N GLN A 86 69.50 30.70 -7.81
CA GLN A 86 68.32 30.83 -6.95
C GLN A 86 67.40 29.62 -7.16
N ARG A 87 67.11 28.90 -6.08
CA ARG A 87 66.25 27.71 -6.08
C ARG A 87 65.00 27.99 -5.25
N PHE A 88 63.84 27.96 -5.89
CA PHE A 88 62.52 27.99 -5.27
C PHE A 88 62.03 26.54 -5.08
N PRO A 89 61.01 26.29 -4.23
CA PRO A 89 60.35 25.00 -4.21
C PRO A 89 59.75 24.70 -5.59
N ASP A 90 59.91 23.46 -6.04
CA ASP A 90 59.22 22.94 -7.21
C ASP A 90 57.79 22.58 -6.78
N HIS A 91 56.81 23.12 -7.51
CA HIS A 91 55.39 22.96 -7.24
C HIS A 91 54.65 22.24 -8.37
N VAL A 92 55.35 21.82 -9.43
CA VAL A 92 54.71 21.24 -10.63
C VAL A 92 53.93 19.97 -10.25
N ASP A 93 54.61 18.98 -9.66
CA ASP A 93 53.97 17.73 -9.22
C ASP A 93 52.84 17.97 -8.22
N ASP A 94 53.03 18.91 -7.28
CA ASP A 94 52.03 19.26 -6.27
C ASP A 94 50.74 19.81 -6.91
N ILE A 95 50.87 20.70 -7.90
CA ILE A 95 49.73 21.32 -8.60
C ILE A 95 49.02 20.27 -9.46
N LEU A 96 49.77 19.45 -10.18
CA LEU A 96 49.25 18.41 -11.06
C LEU A 96 48.56 17.27 -10.31
N ALA A 97 48.89 17.06 -9.03
CA ALA A 97 48.27 16.07 -8.16
C ALA A 97 47.03 16.60 -7.40
N LEU A 98 46.65 17.88 -7.55
CA LEU A 98 45.44 18.40 -6.93
C LEU A 98 44.20 17.79 -7.56
N GLU A 99 43.33 17.18 -6.75
CA GLU A 99 42.04 16.63 -7.18
C GLU A 99 40.87 17.59 -6.87
N PRO A 100 39.83 17.65 -7.70
CA PRO A 100 38.65 18.45 -7.40
C PRO A 100 37.92 17.89 -6.17
N SER A 101 37.56 18.76 -5.24
CA SER A 101 36.91 18.36 -3.98
C SER A 101 35.38 18.27 -4.04
N ALA A 102 34.77 18.78 -5.12
CA ALA A 102 33.33 18.81 -5.30
C ALA A 102 32.96 18.86 -6.79
N VAL A 103 31.70 18.55 -7.11
CA VAL A 103 31.15 18.70 -8.46
C VAL A 103 31.18 20.17 -8.87
N ASN A 104 31.88 20.48 -9.95
CA ASN A 104 31.98 21.83 -10.49
C ASN A 104 30.84 22.15 -11.44
N LEU A 105 30.41 21.18 -12.24
CA LEU A 105 29.34 21.33 -13.22
C LEU A 105 28.31 20.21 -13.04
N TYR A 106 27.09 20.58 -12.66
CA TYR A 106 25.98 19.66 -12.46
C TYR A 106 24.75 20.10 -13.26
N GLY A 107 24.06 19.12 -13.87
CA GLY A 107 22.75 19.30 -14.46
C GLY A 107 22.10 17.96 -14.81
N ASP A 108 20.78 17.93 -14.88
CA ASP A 108 20.03 16.77 -15.38
C ASP A 108 20.48 16.40 -16.79
N LYS A 109 20.74 17.42 -17.61
CA LYS A 109 21.40 17.26 -18.90
C LYS A 109 22.48 18.31 -19.04
N ILE A 110 23.55 17.98 -19.75
CA ILE A 110 24.65 18.90 -20.01
C ILE A 110 24.95 18.90 -21.50
N TYR A 111 24.83 20.08 -22.12
CA TYR A 111 25.18 20.29 -23.52
C TYR A 111 26.24 21.38 -23.60
N ILE A 112 27.44 21.02 -24.08
CA ILE A 112 28.55 21.95 -24.25
C ILE A 112 28.99 21.97 -25.71
N ASP A 113 28.88 23.14 -26.32
CA ASP A 113 29.53 23.50 -27.58
C ASP A 113 30.52 24.63 -27.31
N ALA A 114 31.81 24.27 -27.30
CA ALA A 114 32.91 25.20 -27.14
C ALA A 114 34.00 24.92 -28.18
N GLU A 115 34.77 25.92 -28.57
CA GLU A 115 35.92 25.65 -29.44
C GLU A 115 37.01 24.87 -28.69
N TYR A 116 37.27 25.21 -27.42
CA TYR A 116 38.13 24.47 -26.51
C TYR A 116 37.40 24.16 -25.20
N LEU A 117 37.34 22.90 -24.80
CA LEU A 117 36.70 22.46 -23.56
C LEU A 117 37.73 21.83 -22.64
N ASN A 118 37.99 22.46 -21.50
CA ASN A 118 38.91 21.97 -20.49
C ASN A 118 38.15 21.28 -19.35
N ILE A 119 38.33 19.96 -19.20
CA ILE A 119 37.61 19.09 -18.24
C ILE A 119 38.22 19.14 -16.82
N ASN A 120 39.13 20.07 -16.52
CA ASN A 120 39.90 20.19 -15.26
C ASN A 120 39.13 20.29 -13.90
N GLY A 121 37.86 19.88 -13.84
CA GLY A 121 37.06 19.69 -12.63
C GLY A 121 36.11 18.49 -12.78
N ILE A 122 35.17 18.33 -11.85
CA ILE A 122 34.17 17.26 -11.94
C ILE A 122 32.93 17.77 -12.68
N MET A 123 32.57 17.10 -13.77
CA MET A 123 31.30 17.27 -14.48
C MET A 123 30.39 16.07 -14.17
N GLN A 124 29.15 16.32 -13.76
CA GLN A 124 28.22 15.26 -13.36
C GLN A 124 26.80 15.50 -13.87
N SER A 125 26.19 14.46 -14.44
CA SER A 125 24.77 14.45 -14.80
C SER A 125 24.01 13.34 -14.07
N GLY A 126 23.03 13.73 -13.25
CA GLY A 126 22.31 12.84 -12.34
C GLY A 126 23.13 12.39 -11.11
N LYS A 127 22.46 11.74 -10.15
CA LYS A 127 23.07 11.14 -8.95
C LYS A 127 22.52 9.75 -8.72
N ASP A 128 23.33 8.88 -8.15
CA ASP A 128 22.98 7.50 -7.77
C ASP A 128 22.57 7.36 -6.31
N THR A 129 22.73 8.41 -5.50
CA THR A 129 22.35 8.42 -4.08
C THR A 129 21.72 9.76 -3.71
N TYR A 130 20.57 9.70 -3.05
CA TYR A 130 19.83 10.83 -2.51
C TYR A 130 19.55 10.55 -1.03
N LYS A 131 20.18 11.31 -0.13
CA LYS A 131 20.07 11.10 1.32
C LYS A 131 19.50 12.31 2.05
N LEU A 132 18.55 12.06 2.94
CA LEU A 132 18.03 13.03 3.90
C LEU A 132 18.15 12.48 5.33
N GLU A 133 18.84 13.21 6.20
CA GLU A 133 18.93 12.90 7.63
C GLU A 133 18.23 14.03 8.42
N LEU A 134 17.28 13.66 9.28
CA LEU A 134 16.59 14.55 10.20
C LEU A 134 16.97 14.15 11.63
N ASP A 135 17.82 14.94 12.27
CA ASP A 135 18.50 14.58 13.51
C ASP A 135 18.27 15.61 14.64
N GLN A 136 19.15 15.61 15.65
CA GLN A 136 19.08 16.53 16.78
C GLN A 136 19.18 18.01 16.36
N ASP A 137 19.92 18.36 15.31
CA ASP A 137 20.01 19.74 14.84
C ASP A 137 18.66 20.20 14.29
N THR A 138 17.92 19.29 13.63
CA THR A 138 16.57 19.54 13.14
C THR A 138 15.56 19.73 14.28
N ILE A 139 15.68 18.95 15.36
CA ILE A 139 14.88 19.15 16.58
C ILE A 139 15.17 20.54 17.18
N ASP A 140 16.44 20.89 17.32
CA ASP A 140 16.87 22.16 17.89
C ASP A 140 16.40 23.35 17.04
N GLU A 141 16.38 23.23 15.70
CA GLU A 141 15.80 24.25 14.81
C GLU A 141 14.30 24.44 15.08
N ILE A 142 13.53 23.34 15.11
CA ILE A 142 12.08 23.35 15.32
C ILE A 142 11.73 23.96 16.68
N ASP A 143 12.46 23.58 17.75
CA ASP A 143 12.24 24.08 19.10
C ASP A 143 12.53 25.59 19.24
N ASN A 144 13.37 26.14 18.35
CA ASN A 144 13.75 27.55 18.33
C ASN A 144 12.91 28.41 17.36
N LEU A 145 11.91 27.85 16.67
CA LEU A 145 11.04 28.62 15.77
C LEU A 145 10.30 29.74 16.52
N ASP A 146 10.29 30.94 15.94
CA ASP A 146 9.59 32.08 16.52
C ASP A 146 8.07 31.90 16.43
N SER A 147 7.34 32.33 17.46
CA SER A 147 5.86 32.26 17.51
C SER A 147 5.11 32.92 16.33
N SER A 148 5.78 33.79 15.57
CA SER A 148 5.25 34.42 14.35
C SER A 148 5.37 33.56 13.09
N GLN A 149 6.19 32.51 13.10
CA GLN A 149 6.33 31.56 12.00
C GLN A 149 5.20 30.52 12.11
N GLN A 150 4.15 30.67 11.29
CA GLN A 150 2.97 29.80 11.27
C GLN A 150 2.77 29.16 9.89
N GLY A 151 2.10 28.00 9.86
CA GLY A 151 1.95 27.16 8.68
C GLY A 151 3.22 26.35 8.39
N PHE A 152 3.61 26.28 7.12
CA PHE A 152 4.80 25.58 6.66
C PHE A 152 6.04 26.45 6.77
N VAL A 153 7.02 25.98 7.54
CA VAL A 153 8.31 26.66 7.73
C VAL A 153 9.42 25.80 7.12
N THR A 154 10.21 26.34 6.20
CA THR A 154 11.35 25.60 5.62
C THR A 154 12.45 25.40 6.66
N LEU A 155 12.83 24.14 6.88
CA LEU A 155 13.90 23.75 7.79
C LEU A 155 15.25 23.93 7.09
N GLN A 156 16.15 24.70 7.70
CA GLN A 156 17.49 24.97 7.17
C GLN A 156 18.48 23.86 7.50
N THR A 157 18.32 23.17 8.65
CA THR A 157 19.22 22.06 9.03
C THR A 157 19.00 20.84 8.15
N ALA A 158 17.76 20.61 7.74
CA ALA A 158 17.35 19.52 6.86
C ALA A 158 17.45 19.88 5.36
N LYS A 159 17.96 21.06 5.02
CA LYS A 159 18.02 21.52 3.63
C LYS A 159 19.21 20.88 2.92
N THR A 160 18.93 19.98 1.99
CA THR A 160 19.93 19.46 1.05
C THR A 160 19.75 20.09 -0.33
N SER A 161 20.65 19.77 -1.27
CA SER A 161 20.42 20.09 -2.69
C SER A 161 19.16 19.41 -3.23
N ASP A 162 18.80 18.27 -2.67
CA ASP A 162 17.92 17.30 -3.29
C ASP A 162 16.52 17.25 -2.65
N PHE A 163 16.43 17.63 -1.38
CA PHE A 163 15.18 17.62 -0.61
C PHE A 163 14.82 19.03 -0.14
N ALA A 164 13.59 19.43 -0.44
CA ALA A 164 12.95 20.56 0.22
C ALA A 164 12.12 20.05 1.40
N VAL A 165 12.49 20.46 2.61
CA VAL A 165 11.89 19.99 3.86
C VAL A 165 11.24 21.15 4.59
N LYS A 166 9.99 20.95 5.04
CA LYS A 166 9.20 21.95 5.75
C LYS A 166 8.63 21.36 7.03
N PHE A 167 8.49 22.17 8.06
CA PHE A 167 7.76 21.83 9.27
C PHE A 167 6.37 22.45 9.24
N ASP A 168 5.33 21.64 9.40
CA ASP A 168 3.97 22.10 9.63
C ASP A 168 3.80 22.40 11.13
N THR A 169 3.80 23.69 11.46
CA THR A 169 3.61 24.18 12.83
C THR A 169 2.23 23.89 13.43
N SER A 170 1.23 23.57 12.60
CA SER A 170 -0.14 23.28 13.05
C SER A 170 -0.32 21.82 13.47
N GLU A 171 0.09 20.89 12.61
CA GLU A 171 0.01 19.44 12.85
C GLU A 171 1.25 18.88 13.56
N LYS A 172 2.34 19.67 13.63
CA LYS A 172 3.66 19.29 14.16
C LYS A 172 4.28 18.11 13.42
N GLN A 173 4.35 18.24 12.09
CA GLN A 173 4.84 17.20 11.19
C GLN A 173 5.95 17.75 10.29
N ILE A 174 6.89 16.90 9.90
CA ILE A 174 7.92 17.23 8.93
C ILE A 174 7.44 16.76 7.55
N LEU A 175 7.25 17.71 6.64
CA LEU A 175 6.87 17.49 5.26
C LEU A 175 8.13 17.43 4.39
N VAL A 176 8.33 16.29 3.71
CA VAL A 176 9.27 16.15 2.61
C VAL A 176 8.51 16.39 1.30
N GLU A 177 8.92 17.44 0.57
CA GLU A 177 8.34 17.76 -0.73
C GLU A 177 8.75 16.72 -1.79
N GLU A 178 8.23 16.88 -3.00
CA GLU A 178 8.51 15.99 -4.12
C GLU A 178 10.00 15.91 -4.45
N MET A 179 10.48 14.69 -4.67
CA MET A 179 11.82 14.40 -5.17
C MET A 179 11.72 13.35 -6.29
N ASN A 180 12.40 13.63 -7.39
CA ASN A 180 12.44 12.76 -8.56
C ASN A 180 13.91 12.47 -8.93
N VAL A 181 14.20 11.21 -9.23
CA VAL A 181 15.49 10.78 -9.76
C VAL A 181 15.54 11.09 -11.26
N SER A 182 16.53 11.86 -11.69
CA SER A 182 16.69 12.28 -13.08
C SER A 182 18.16 12.41 -13.49
N GLY A 183 18.33 12.65 -14.80
CA GLY A 183 19.60 12.98 -15.42
C GLY A 183 20.32 11.81 -16.08
N GLY A 184 21.63 11.95 -16.29
CA GLY A 184 22.46 10.93 -16.94
C GLY A 184 22.74 11.15 -18.42
N HIS A 185 22.70 12.41 -18.89
CA HIS A 185 22.95 12.74 -20.29
C HIS A 185 23.93 13.89 -20.43
N ILE A 186 25.06 13.63 -21.08
CA ILE A 186 26.10 14.63 -21.36
C ILE A 186 26.47 14.58 -22.84
N GLU A 187 26.53 15.74 -23.47
CA GLU A 187 27.01 15.92 -24.83
C GLU A 187 28.03 17.05 -24.91
N LEU A 188 29.23 16.71 -25.39
CA LEU A 188 30.39 17.59 -25.49
C LEU A 188 30.80 17.73 -26.94
N THR A 189 30.98 18.96 -27.41
CA THR A 189 31.56 19.28 -28.71
C THR A 189 32.64 20.33 -28.55
N GLY A 190 33.83 20.06 -29.07
CA GLY A 190 34.97 20.96 -29.02
C GLY A 190 36.30 20.25 -29.19
N HIS A 191 37.41 20.97 -29.08
CA HIS A 191 38.69 20.32 -28.80
C HIS A 191 38.70 19.96 -27.31
N ILE A 192 38.70 18.66 -27.01
CA ILE A 192 38.64 18.18 -25.63
C ILE A 192 40.04 18.26 -25.02
N MET A 193 40.14 18.97 -23.91
CA MET A 193 41.39 19.25 -23.20
C MET A 193 41.22 18.91 -21.73
N ASN A 194 42.33 18.67 -21.04
CA ASN A 194 42.38 18.57 -19.60
C ASN A 194 43.75 19.00 -19.09
N THR A 195 43.78 20.09 -18.33
CA THR A 195 44.99 20.65 -17.72
C THR A 195 45.24 20.15 -16.29
N GLY A 196 44.45 19.18 -15.80
CA GLY A 196 44.48 18.74 -14.41
C GLY A 196 43.97 17.30 -14.24
N THR A 197 43.18 17.08 -13.19
CA THR A 197 42.61 15.78 -12.77
C THR A 197 41.08 15.79 -12.96
N GLY A 198 40.65 16.06 -14.20
CA GLY A 198 39.24 16.09 -14.57
C GLY A 198 38.52 14.75 -14.36
N GLU A 199 37.18 14.81 -14.27
CA GLU A 199 36.34 13.61 -14.19
C GLU A 199 34.96 13.87 -14.80
N ILE A 200 34.40 12.88 -15.50
CA ILE A 200 33.01 12.88 -15.98
C ILE A 200 32.22 11.77 -15.29
N ARG A 201 31.07 12.13 -14.70
CA ARG A 201 30.14 11.22 -14.01
C ARG A 201 28.78 11.24 -14.67
N VAL A 202 28.23 10.08 -15.00
CA VAL A 202 26.94 9.95 -15.69
C VAL A 202 26.06 8.95 -14.97
N LEU A 203 24.89 9.37 -14.48
CA LEU A 203 23.91 8.42 -13.98
C LEU A 203 23.41 7.54 -15.12
N GLY A 204 23.73 6.26 -15.06
CA GLY A 204 23.23 5.29 -16.02
C GLY A 204 22.30 4.26 -15.42
N GLY A 205 22.45 3.92 -14.13
CA GLY A 205 21.59 2.98 -13.41
C GLY A 205 20.41 3.65 -12.70
N TYR A 206 19.81 2.93 -11.74
CA TYR A 206 18.83 3.47 -10.79
C TYR A 206 19.54 4.03 -9.56
N ALA A 207 18.90 5.00 -8.90
CA ALA A 207 19.42 5.61 -7.70
C ALA A 207 18.89 4.95 -6.42
N ASP A 208 19.63 5.14 -5.34
CA ASP A 208 19.19 4.89 -3.98
C ASP A 208 18.64 6.17 -3.37
N VAL A 209 17.50 6.05 -2.70
CA VAL A 209 16.83 7.13 -1.98
C VAL A 209 16.71 6.71 -0.53
N GLU A 210 17.32 7.47 0.38
CA GLU A 210 17.33 7.17 1.82
C GLU A 210 16.85 8.38 2.62
N ILE A 211 15.79 8.21 3.40
CA ILE A 211 15.29 9.19 4.35
C ILE A 211 15.35 8.60 5.75
N ILE A 212 16.10 9.24 6.64
CA ILE A 212 16.24 8.85 8.04
C ILE A 212 15.65 9.97 8.90
N ASN A 213 14.61 9.66 9.66
CA ASN A 213 13.94 10.56 10.59
C ASN A 213 14.15 10.11 12.03
N ASP A 214 15.25 10.57 12.63
CA ASP A 214 15.60 10.37 14.05
C ASP A 214 14.86 11.35 14.98
N THR A 215 13.94 12.16 14.44
CA THR A 215 13.14 13.10 15.22
C THR A 215 11.85 12.45 15.75
N PRO A 216 11.27 12.93 16.86
CA PRO A 216 10.00 12.39 17.36
C PRO A 216 8.77 12.80 16.53
N TYR A 217 8.96 13.65 15.51
CA TYR A 217 7.90 14.20 14.66
C TYR A 217 7.51 13.23 13.55
N ASP A 218 6.24 13.26 13.15
CA ASP A 218 5.75 12.43 12.05
C ASP A 218 6.30 12.95 10.71
N LEU A 219 6.64 12.02 9.82
CA LEU A 219 7.19 12.28 8.50
C LEU A 219 6.07 12.18 7.45
N VAL A 220 5.79 13.28 6.76
CA VAL A 220 4.85 13.33 5.64
C VAL A 220 5.64 13.32 4.33
N VAL A 221 5.37 12.33 3.50
CA VAL A 221 6.01 12.17 2.19
C VAL A 221 5.03 12.57 1.09
N THR A 222 5.38 13.61 0.34
CA THR A 222 4.54 14.12 -0.75
C THR A 222 4.63 13.25 -1.98
N ARG A 223 5.85 12.96 -2.46
CA ARG A 223 6.11 12.06 -3.58
C ARG A 223 7.61 11.74 -3.63
N LEU A 224 7.95 10.46 -3.83
CA LEU A 224 9.30 10.03 -4.14
C LEU A 224 9.25 9.23 -5.44
N ASP A 225 9.99 9.66 -6.44
CA ASP A 225 10.02 8.98 -7.74
C ASP A 225 11.43 8.49 -8.08
N ALA A 226 11.69 7.22 -7.76
CA ALA A 226 12.87 6.48 -8.18
C ALA A 226 12.56 5.55 -9.36
N SER A 227 11.48 5.82 -10.11
CA SER A 227 11.03 4.92 -11.18
C SER A 227 11.86 4.97 -12.45
N GLN A 228 12.61 6.06 -12.63
CA GLN A 228 13.40 6.28 -13.82
C GLN A 228 14.85 5.86 -13.58
N ARG A 229 15.38 5.12 -14.54
CA ARG A 229 16.81 4.92 -14.70
C ARG A 229 17.44 6.20 -15.26
N GLY A 230 18.68 6.48 -14.90
CA GLY A 230 19.45 7.51 -15.61
C GLY A 230 19.55 7.23 -17.11
N SER A 231 19.65 8.29 -17.91
CA SER A 231 19.78 8.15 -19.37
C SER A 231 21.05 7.40 -19.77
N GLY A 232 22.08 7.38 -18.92
CA GLY A 232 23.31 6.63 -19.13
C GLY A 232 23.93 6.88 -20.49
N THR A 233 24.05 8.14 -20.92
CA THR A 233 24.59 8.51 -22.23
C THR A 233 25.61 9.63 -22.10
N LEU A 234 26.79 9.41 -22.67
CA LEU A 234 27.83 10.42 -22.85
C LEU A 234 28.27 10.43 -24.32
N LEU A 235 28.15 11.59 -24.97
CA LEU A 235 28.64 11.82 -26.32
C LEU A 235 29.80 12.82 -26.27
N ILE A 236 30.95 12.42 -26.80
CA ILE A 236 32.13 13.27 -26.94
C ILE A 236 32.41 13.41 -28.43
N ASN A 237 32.28 14.62 -28.96
CA ASN A 237 32.65 15.00 -30.30
C ASN A 237 33.95 15.82 -30.23
N ASP A 238 35.09 15.13 -30.38
CA ASP A 238 36.42 15.68 -30.18
C ASP A 238 37.04 16.16 -31.50
N LYS A 239 37.02 17.48 -31.69
CA LYS A 239 37.60 18.15 -32.85
C LYS A 239 39.13 18.01 -32.93
N ALA A 240 39.81 17.74 -31.82
CA ALA A 240 41.27 17.57 -31.82
C ALA A 240 41.66 16.21 -32.42
N ARG A 241 40.88 15.16 -32.10
CA ARG A 241 41.07 13.80 -32.61
C ARG A 241 40.37 13.53 -33.94
N ASP A 242 39.43 14.38 -34.35
CA ASP A 242 38.50 14.15 -35.48
C ASP A 242 37.69 12.85 -35.26
N GLU A 243 37.21 12.66 -34.02
CA GLU A 243 36.59 11.42 -33.55
C GLU A 243 35.31 11.72 -32.75
N VAL A 244 34.30 10.85 -32.89
CA VAL A 244 33.10 10.85 -32.05
C VAL A 244 33.06 9.58 -31.20
N SER A 245 33.05 9.75 -29.89
CA SER A 245 32.91 8.66 -28.91
C SER A 245 31.55 8.73 -28.22
N LEU A 246 30.75 7.66 -28.34
CA LEU A 246 29.45 7.50 -27.68
C LEU A 246 29.55 6.39 -26.63
N TYR A 247 29.33 6.75 -25.38
CA TYR A 247 29.20 5.82 -24.25
C TYR A 247 27.73 5.66 -23.90
N ARG A 248 27.27 4.41 -23.81
CA ARG A 248 25.89 4.09 -23.44
C ARG A 248 25.85 2.96 -22.43
N MET A 249 25.27 3.20 -21.26
CA MET A 249 25.08 2.15 -20.27
C MET A 249 24.02 1.15 -20.72
N SER A 250 24.32 -0.13 -20.63
CA SER A 250 23.47 -1.24 -21.04
C SER A 250 23.53 -2.33 -19.98
N ALA A 251 22.48 -2.43 -19.15
CA ALA A 251 22.52 -3.17 -17.90
C ALA A 251 23.74 -2.74 -17.05
N ASP A 252 24.60 -3.69 -16.69
CA ASP A 252 25.72 -3.52 -15.75
C ASP A 252 27.02 -3.07 -16.46
N ASN A 253 27.03 -3.02 -17.79
CA ASN A 253 28.19 -2.64 -18.61
C ASN A 253 27.93 -1.33 -19.37
N VAL A 254 29.00 -0.75 -19.92
CA VAL A 254 28.93 0.42 -20.80
C VAL A 254 29.45 0.05 -22.17
N ILE A 255 28.68 0.36 -23.20
CA ILE A 255 29.11 0.20 -24.58
C ILE A 255 29.72 1.50 -25.05
N ARG A 256 30.98 1.45 -25.49
CA ARG A 256 31.67 2.57 -26.13
C ARG A 256 31.69 2.34 -27.64
N THR A 257 31.11 3.27 -28.39
CA THR A 257 31.18 3.32 -29.85
C THR A 257 32.08 4.48 -30.26
N VAL A 258 33.11 4.20 -31.05
CA VAL A 258 34.05 5.21 -31.56
C VAL A 258 33.93 5.25 -33.08
N ASP A 259 33.68 6.43 -33.63
CA ASP A 259 33.63 6.71 -35.08
C ASP A 259 34.66 7.79 -35.44
N ASP A 260 35.66 7.42 -36.24
CA ASP A 260 36.71 8.31 -36.77
C ASP A 260 36.42 8.80 -38.20
N GLY A 261 35.19 8.61 -38.69
CA GLY A 261 34.77 8.91 -40.06
C GLY A 261 35.20 7.88 -41.10
N THR A 262 35.95 6.84 -40.71
CA THR A 262 36.37 5.74 -41.59
C THR A 262 35.95 4.35 -41.08
N VAL A 263 36.03 4.11 -39.76
CA VAL A 263 35.69 2.85 -39.10
C VAL A 263 34.88 3.15 -37.84
N VAL A 264 33.89 2.30 -37.56
CA VAL A 264 33.15 2.30 -36.29
C VAL A 264 33.63 1.13 -35.44
N ASN A 265 34.24 1.42 -34.30
CA ASN A 265 34.64 0.42 -33.30
C ASN A 265 33.62 0.39 -32.16
N VAL A 266 33.30 -0.81 -31.66
CA VAL A 266 32.35 -0.99 -30.55
C VAL A 266 33.00 -1.87 -29.50
N ASP A 267 33.19 -1.32 -28.31
CA ASP A 267 33.78 -1.99 -27.15
C ASP A 267 32.73 -2.14 -26.04
N GLU A 268 32.73 -3.28 -25.36
CA GLU A 268 32.00 -3.47 -24.10
C GLU A 268 32.97 -3.26 -22.94
N LEU A 269 32.67 -2.27 -22.10
CA LEU A 269 33.46 -1.86 -20.96
C LEU A 269 32.74 -2.24 -19.67
N SER A 270 33.45 -2.93 -18.77
CA SER A 270 32.95 -3.24 -17.44
C SER A 270 33.22 -2.09 -16.48
N ILE A 271 32.29 -1.81 -15.58
CA ILE A 271 32.47 -0.84 -14.50
C ILE A 271 33.38 -1.46 -13.42
N ASP A 272 34.44 -0.76 -13.01
CA ASP A 272 35.24 -1.17 -11.84
C ASP A 272 34.43 -0.95 -10.56
N PRO A 273 34.04 -2.01 -9.83
CA PRO A 273 33.17 -1.89 -8.66
C PRO A 273 33.81 -1.17 -7.46
N ALA A 274 35.13 -0.92 -7.48
CA ALA A 274 35.83 -0.21 -6.41
C ALA A 274 35.94 1.31 -6.65
N SER A 275 35.91 1.74 -7.91
CA SER A 275 36.19 3.13 -8.31
C SER A 275 35.10 3.77 -9.18
N ASP A 276 34.14 2.96 -9.64
CA ASP A 276 33.11 3.28 -10.64
C ASP A 276 33.68 3.75 -12.00
N ILE A 277 35.00 3.57 -12.21
CA ILE A 277 35.67 3.91 -13.46
C ILE A 277 35.28 2.89 -14.52
N VAL A 278 34.88 3.41 -15.67
CA VAL A 278 34.51 2.62 -16.86
C VAL A 278 35.56 2.75 -17.95
N ASP A 279 36.08 3.97 -18.11
CA ASP A 279 37.07 4.29 -19.13
C ASP A 279 37.94 5.45 -18.65
N THR A 280 39.13 5.54 -19.21
CA THR A 280 40.02 6.69 -19.05
C THR A 280 40.20 7.32 -20.43
N TYR A 281 39.60 8.48 -20.63
CA TYR A 281 39.66 9.19 -21.91
C TYR A 281 41.01 9.88 -22.05
N GLU A 282 41.67 9.66 -23.19
CA GLU A 282 42.94 10.27 -23.55
C GLU A 282 42.69 11.37 -24.60
N PRO A 283 42.83 12.66 -24.27
CA PRO A 283 42.85 13.72 -25.28
C PRO A 283 43.95 13.53 -26.34
N ASP A 284 43.85 14.25 -27.46
CA ASP A 284 44.89 14.27 -28.50
C ASP A 284 46.25 14.76 -27.94
N ASP A 285 47.34 14.06 -28.27
CA ASP A 285 48.68 14.30 -27.71
C ASP A 285 49.33 15.59 -28.26
N GLY A 286 50.09 16.27 -27.41
CA GLY A 286 50.89 17.45 -27.70
C GLY A 286 50.12 18.77 -27.59
N TRP A 287 48.93 18.79 -27.02
CA TRP A 287 48.19 20.04 -26.76
C TRP A 287 48.63 20.72 -25.48
N ARG A 288 48.81 22.04 -25.53
CA ARG A 288 49.28 22.84 -24.40
C ARG A 288 48.37 24.02 -24.10
N TYR A 289 48.28 24.37 -22.82
CA TYR A 289 47.63 25.57 -22.32
C TYR A 289 48.69 26.61 -21.90
N GLY A 290 48.65 27.79 -22.50
CA GLY A 290 49.64 28.85 -22.30
C GLY A 290 49.04 30.16 -21.80
N TRP A 291 49.80 30.90 -21.00
CA TRP A 291 49.46 32.27 -20.58
C TRP A 291 50.70 33.12 -20.38
N THR A 292 50.56 34.44 -20.53
CA THR A 292 51.66 35.38 -20.29
C THR A 292 51.23 36.47 -19.32
N MET A 293 52.00 36.65 -18.25
CA MET A 293 51.84 37.71 -17.26
C MET A 293 52.77 38.87 -17.57
N LEU A 294 52.27 40.10 -17.46
CA LEU A 294 53.02 41.34 -17.59
C LEU A 294 53.18 42.02 -16.24
N GLN A 295 54.41 42.40 -15.89
CA GLN A 295 54.70 43.27 -14.75
C GLN A 295 55.57 44.44 -15.20
N GLN A 296 55.12 45.66 -14.89
CA GLN A 296 55.93 46.85 -15.11
C GLN A 296 56.76 47.15 -13.86
N GLN A 297 58.01 47.55 -14.06
CA GLN A 297 58.92 47.99 -13.01
C GLN A 297 59.41 49.40 -13.31
N GLY A 298 59.38 50.26 -12.30
CA GLY A 298 59.91 51.62 -12.37
C GLY A 298 61.26 51.67 -11.68
N THR A 299 62.29 52.12 -12.40
CA THR A 299 63.61 52.37 -11.82
C THR A 299 63.85 53.88 -11.72
N LEU A 300 63.92 54.40 -10.49
CA LEU A 300 64.34 55.77 -10.20
C LEU A 300 65.86 55.79 -10.02
N TYR A 301 66.55 56.45 -10.94
CA TYR A 301 67.97 56.76 -10.80
C TYR A 301 68.14 58.16 -10.22
N THR A 302 69.02 58.30 -9.24
CA THR A 302 69.44 59.59 -8.68
C THR A 302 70.96 59.72 -8.77
N LEU A 303 71.42 60.91 -9.15
CA LEU A 303 72.84 61.22 -9.28
C LEU A 303 73.16 62.50 -8.50
N HIS A 304 74.09 62.41 -7.56
CA HIS A 304 74.67 63.54 -6.86
C HIS A 304 76.10 63.78 -7.38
N LYS A 305 76.24 64.82 -8.20
CA LYS A 305 77.51 65.21 -8.79
C LYS A 305 78.16 66.34 -8.03
N GLN A 306 79.48 66.23 -7.80
CA GLN A 306 80.24 67.18 -7.01
C GLN A 306 81.50 67.65 -7.72
N THR A 307 81.64 68.96 -7.92
CA THR A 307 82.86 69.55 -8.51
C THR A 307 83.46 70.58 -7.57
N SER A 308 84.76 70.53 -7.32
CA SER A 308 85.50 71.39 -6.40
C SER A 308 86.44 72.33 -7.14
N SER A 309 86.55 73.57 -6.69
CA SER A 309 87.60 74.48 -7.16
C SER A 309 88.18 75.28 -5.99
N TRP A 310 89.46 75.63 -6.07
CA TRP A 310 90.09 76.52 -5.11
C TRP A 310 90.37 77.88 -5.76
N LEU A 311 89.68 78.92 -5.29
CA LEU A 311 89.72 80.28 -5.90
C LEU A 311 89.49 80.29 -7.42
N GLY A 312 88.69 79.36 -7.95
CA GLY A 312 88.41 79.22 -9.38
C GLY A 312 89.41 78.36 -10.17
N ILE A 313 90.41 77.78 -9.51
CA ILE A 313 91.37 76.84 -10.11
C ILE A 313 90.94 75.41 -9.75
N ASP A 314 90.52 74.67 -10.77
CA ASP A 314 90.02 73.28 -10.70
C ASP A 314 91.12 72.27 -10.33
N ALA A 315 92.29 72.37 -10.99
CA ALA A 315 93.43 71.47 -10.80
C ALA A 315 94.01 71.40 -9.37
N MET A 316 93.60 72.31 -8.49
CA MET A 316 94.10 72.42 -7.10
C MET A 316 93.09 71.92 -6.06
N ALA A 317 91.93 71.41 -6.48
CA ALA A 317 90.93 70.84 -5.59
C ALA A 317 90.27 69.61 -6.24
N PRO A 318 90.72 68.38 -5.91
CA PRO A 318 90.10 67.17 -6.44
C PRO A 318 88.59 67.13 -6.18
N ASP A 319 87.86 66.75 -7.22
CA ASP A 319 86.42 66.50 -7.16
C ASP A 319 86.12 65.33 -6.22
N PRO A 320 85.14 65.47 -5.30
CA PRO A 320 84.55 64.31 -4.64
C PRO A 320 83.94 63.37 -5.67
N GLY A 321 83.88 62.07 -5.37
CA GLY A 321 83.23 61.11 -6.26
C GLY A 321 81.75 61.42 -6.46
N ASP A 322 81.23 61.12 -7.64
CA ASP A 322 79.79 61.18 -7.90
C ASP A 322 79.10 60.03 -7.15
N GLU A 323 77.99 60.32 -6.48
CA GLU A 323 77.15 59.31 -5.82
C GLU A 323 75.95 58.99 -6.71
N GLU A 324 75.86 57.76 -7.21
CA GLU A 324 74.75 57.27 -8.03
C GLU A 324 73.99 56.20 -7.28
N TYR A 325 72.66 56.29 -7.29
CA TYR A 325 71.77 55.36 -6.63
C TYR A 325 70.57 55.04 -7.53
N ALA A 326 70.17 53.77 -7.57
CA ALA A 326 69.00 53.32 -8.30
C ALA A 326 68.08 52.55 -7.36
N VAL A 327 66.78 52.85 -7.40
CA VAL A 327 65.73 52.09 -6.72
C VAL A 327 64.79 51.56 -7.79
N THR A 328 64.54 50.25 -7.76
CA THR A 328 63.54 49.62 -8.61
C THR A 328 62.36 49.19 -7.76
N GLU A 329 61.14 49.48 -8.21
CA GLU A 329 59.90 49.01 -7.59
C GLU A 329 58.89 48.53 -8.64
N PRO A 330 58.08 47.50 -8.34
CA PRO A 330 57.01 47.07 -9.23
C PRO A 330 55.89 48.12 -9.28
N LEU A 331 55.42 48.43 -10.50
CA LEU A 331 54.34 49.38 -10.77
C LEU A 331 53.01 48.62 -10.90
N GLY A 332 52.48 48.19 -9.76
CA GLY A 332 51.20 47.46 -9.68
C GLY A 332 51.36 45.94 -9.62
N GLN A 333 50.22 45.24 -9.67
CA GLN A 333 50.18 43.77 -9.69
C GLN A 333 50.42 43.23 -11.11
N PRO A 334 50.99 42.03 -11.26
CA PRO A 334 51.06 41.36 -12.55
C PRO A 334 49.67 41.21 -13.18
N THR A 335 49.58 41.41 -14.49
CA THR A 335 48.32 41.31 -15.25
C THR A 335 48.48 40.38 -16.44
N ILE A 336 47.45 39.62 -16.78
CA ILE A 336 47.48 38.76 -17.98
C ILE A 336 47.44 39.62 -19.25
N THR A 337 48.20 39.24 -20.27
CA THR A 337 48.22 39.94 -21.56
C THR A 337 47.12 39.45 -22.50
N GLY A 338 46.76 40.29 -23.48
CA GLY A 338 45.90 39.91 -24.61
C GLY A 338 44.47 39.51 -24.22
N THR A 339 43.93 38.48 -24.87
CA THR A 339 42.59 37.94 -24.65
C THR A 339 42.52 36.91 -23.52
N GLY A 340 43.63 36.65 -22.84
CA GLY A 340 43.73 35.67 -21.76
C GLY A 340 44.57 34.44 -22.14
N PRO A 341 44.42 33.32 -21.42
CA PRO A 341 45.12 32.08 -21.74
C PRO A 341 44.68 31.51 -23.10
N TYR A 342 45.48 30.65 -23.69
CA TYR A 342 45.25 30.08 -25.03
C TYR A 342 45.69 28.61 -25.12
N PHE A 343 45.04 27.85 -26.00
CA PHE A 343 45.41 26.48 -26.34
C PHE A 343 46.18 26.45 -27.66
N TYR A 344 47.21 25.61 -27.74
CA TYR A 344 47.98 25.40 -28.97
C TYR A 344 48.62 24.01 -28.99
N LYS A 345 48.92 23.48 -30.19
CA LYS A 345 49.58 22.18 -30.35
C LYS A 345 51.09 22.35 -30.55
N ASP A 346 51.89 21.65 -29.75
CA ASP A 346 53.35 21.56 -29.84
C ASP A 346 53.83 20.16 -29.44
N VAL A 347 53.79 19.25 -30.41
CA VAL A 347 54.23 17.84 -30.26
C VAL A 347 55.73 17.68 -30.00
N SER A 348 56.52 18.76 -30.08
CA SER A 348 57.95 18.70 -29.81
C SER A 348 58.29 18.89 -28.34
N ASN A 349 57.34 19.40 -27.57
CA ASN A 349 57.50 19.71 -26.15
C ASN A 349 56.76 18.67 -25.30
N THR A 350 57.55 17.84 -24.60
CA THR A 350 57.06 16.75 -23.73
C THR A 350 57.19 17.09 -22.25
N GLU A 351 57.43 18.35 -21.89
CA GLU A 351 57.56 18.79 -20.50
C GLU A 351 56.18 19.18 -19.94
N ASP A 352 55.86 18.72 -18.73
CA ASP A 352 54.60 19.02 -18.03
C ASP A 352 54.39 20.52 -17.84
N TYR A 353 55.48 21.27 -17.64
CA TYR A 353 55.49 22.73 -17.45
C TYR A 353 56.70 23.38 -18.11
N THR A 354 56.50 24.54 -18.74
CA THR A 354 57.60 25.40 -19.20
C THR A 354 57.40 26.86 -18.80
N TYR A 355 58.52 27.56 -18.67
CA TYR A 355 58.56 28.98 -18.31
C TYR A 355 59.58 29.74 -19.15
N GLU A 356 59.16 30.89 -19.68
CA GLU A 356 60.00 31.82 -20.42
C GLU A 356 59.85 33.25 -19.86
N HIS A 357 60.98 33.95 -19.68
CA HIS A 357 61.01 35.34 -19.22
C HIS A 357 61.69 36.24 -20.25
N ASP A 358 60.98 37.27 -20.69
CA ASP A 358 61.52 38.31 -21.56
C ASP A 358 61.22 39.70 -20.96
N TRP A 359 61.92 40.74 -21.42
CA TRP A 359 61.70 42.10 -20.95
C TRP A 359 62.04 43.15 -22.01
N ARG A 360 61.37 44.29 -21.93
CA ARG A 360 61.63 45.45 -22.78
C ARG A 360 61.47 46.77 -22.02
N THR A 361 62.33 47.74 -22.31
CA THR A 361 62.17 49.11 -21.80
C THR A 361 61.06 49.82 -22.61
N ILE A 362 60.06 50.39 -21.92
CA ILE A 362 58.91 51.07 -22.53
C ILE A 362 58.86 52.58 -22.25
N SER A 363 59.73 53.11 -21.39
CA SER A 363 59.90 54.55 -21.23
C SER A 363 60.58 55.16 -22.47
N MET A 364 59.91 56.11 -23.14
CA MET A 364 60.50 56.86 -24.27
C MET A 364 61.51 57.90 -23.74
N ASP A 365 62.80 57.69 -24.00
CA ASP A 365 63.94 58.59 -23.71
C ASP A 365 63.92 59.28 -22.32
N PRO A 366 64.18 58.55 -21.23
CA PRO A 366 64.23 59.13 -19.90
C PRO A 366 65.46 60.04 -19.71
N GLU A 367 65.27 61.35 -19.87
CA GLU A 367 66.33 62.34 -19.66
C GLU A 367 66.60 62.60 -18.17
N TRP A 368 67.86 62.87 -17.83
CA TRP A 368 68.24 63.33 -16.49
C TRP A 368 67.70 64.74 -16.24
N THR A 369 66.84 64.86 -15.23
CA THR A 369 66.27 66.13 -14.78
C THR A 369 67.02 66.64 -13.55
N LEU A 370 67.45 67.90 -13.56
CA LEU A 370 68.10 68.53 -12.41
C LEU A 370 67.07 68.81 -11.31
N THR A 371 67.29 68.27 -10.11
CA THR A 371 66.37 68.41 -8.97
C THR A 371 66.87 69.40 -7.90
N GLY A 372 68.18 69.69 -7.85
CA GLY A 372 68.71 70.64 -6.88
C GLY A 372 70.17 71.06 -7.12
N LYS A 373 70.57 72.18 -6.51
CA LYS A 373 71.97 72.67 -6.50
C LYS A 373 72.33 73.29 -5.15
N LYS A 374 73.58 73.12 -4.70
CA LYS A 374 74.13 73.74 -3.48
C LYS A 374 75.61 74.08 -3.68
N VAL A 375 76.11 75.10 -2.98
CA VAL A 375 77.55 75.40 -2.96
C VAL A 375 78.02 75.50 -1.52
N ASP A 376 79.01 74.69 -1.16
CA ASP A 376 79.70 74.78 0.13
C ASP A 376 81.03 75.52 -0.05
N SER A 377 81.39 76.40 0.89
CA SER A 377 82.62 77.18 0.84
C SER A 377 83.39 77.07 2.14
N THR A 378 84.69 76.79 2.06
CA THR A 378 85.58 76.82 3.22
C THR A 378 86.14 78.23 3.44
N TRP A 379 86.59 78.52 4.67
CA TRP A 379 87.18 79.81 5.03
C TRP A 379 88.47 80.14 4.26
N TYR A 380 89.14 79.13 3.70
CA TYR A 380 90.37 79.26 2.91
C TYR A 380 90.14 79.20 1.38
N GLY A 381 88.89 79.36 0.92
CA GLY A 381 88.59 79.63 -0.50
C GLY A 381 88.32 78.41 -1.40
N LYS A 382 88.17 77.20 -0.83
CA LYS A 382 87.64 76.04 -1.58
C LYS A 382 86.13 76.18 -1.70
N LYS A 383 85.59 76.03 -2.92
CA LYS A 383 84.15 75.86 -3.17
C LYS A 383 83.89 74.47 -3.73
N THR A 384 82.85 73.81 -3.21
CA THR A 384 82.32 72.56 -3.77
C THR A 384 80.91 72.84 -4.28
N TYR A 385 80.68 72.61 -5.57
CA TYR A 385 79.38 72.71 -6.22
C TYR A 385 78.73 71.33 -6.21
N HIS A 386 77.51 71.25 -5.71
CA HIS A 386 76.69 70.05 -5.66
C HIS A 386 75.52 70.22 -6.62
N SER A 387 75.25 69.19 -7.42
CA SER A 387 74.03 69.09 -8.24
C SER A 387 73.39 67.71 -8.09
N TRP A 388 72.07 67.69 -7.89
CA TRP A 388 71.29 66.45 -7.82
C TRP A 388 70.42 66.32 -9.06
N TRP A 389 70.35 65.10 -9.60
CA TRP A 389 69.62 64.77 -10.82
C TRP A 389 68.77 63.52 -10.58
N LYS A 390 67.66 63.38 -11.31
CA LYS A 390 66.88 62.15 -11.37
C LYS A 390 66.48 61.77 -12.79
N LYS A 391 66.38 60.48 -13.09
CA LYS A 391 65.69 59.94 -14.27
C LYS A 391 64.84 58.73 -13.86
N GLU A 392 63.71 58.54 -14.51
CA GLU A 392 62.76 57.45 -14.24
C GLU A 392 62.65 56.58 -15.51
N GLU A 393 62.97 55.30 -15.40
CA GLU A 393 62.89 54.33 -16.49
C GLU A 393 61.79 53.32 -16.18
N ILE A 394 61.01 52.92 -17.18
CA ILE A 394 59.96 51.90 -17.03
C ILE A 394 60.32 50.71 -17.93
N THR A 395 60.42 49.54 -17.30
CA THR A 395 60.64 48.25 -17.96
C THR A 395 59.40 47.38 -17.80
N GLU A 396 58.99 46.72 -18.88
CA GLU A 396 57.91 45.75 -18.88
C GLU A 396 58.51 44.34 -19.02
N HIS A 397 58.21 43.49 -18.05
CA HIS A 397 58.60 42.09 -18.04
C HIS A 397 57.42 41.23 -18.48
N ALA A 398 57.69 40.26 -19.36
CA ALA A 398 56.74 39.25 -19.82
C ALA A 398 57.17 37.87 -19.31
N TYR A 399 56.25 37.20 -18.63
CA TYR A 399 56.44 35.88 -18.03
C TYR A 399 55.47 34.90 -18.68
N THR A 400 55.97 34.08 -19.60
CA THR A 400 55.15 33.11 -20.34
C THR A 400 55.27 31.75 -19.67
N HIS A 401 54.11 31.16 -19.39
CA HIS A 401 53.96 29.85 -18.78
C HIS A 401 53.20 28.96 -19.74
N THR A 402 53.57 27.67 -19.82
CA THR A 402 52.79 26.69 -20.57
C THR A 402 52.74 25.37 -19.81
N ILE A 403 51.61 24.68 -19.88
CA ILE A 403 51.39 23.36 -19.28
C ILE A 403 50.81 22.42 -20.32
N GLU A 404 50.97 21.12 -20.10
CA GLU A 404 50.20 20.10 -20.81
C GLU A 404 48.68 20.31 -20.63
N SER A 405 47.92 19.99 -21.66
CA SER A 405 46.45 20.10 -21.67
C SER A 405 45.76 18.88 -22.28
N ASP A 406 46.52 17.80 -22.40
CA ASP A 406 46.19 16.52 -22.98
C ASP A 406 46.22 15.39 -21.93
N ARG A 407 46.13 15.75 -20.65
CA ARG A 407 46.10 14.78 -19.54
C ARG A 407 44.86 13.92 -19.61
N SER A 408 45.00 12.63 -19.37
CA SER A 408 43.85 11.72 -19.30
C SER A 408 42.88 12.10 -18.17
N PHE A 409 41.61 11.75 -18.32
CA PHE A 409 40.60 11.88 -17.27
C PHE A 409 39.66 10.68 -17.24
N ASP A 410 39.09 10.43 -16.07
CA ASP A 410 38.23 9.26 -15.86
C ASP A 410 36.78 9.53 -16.23
N ILE A 411 36.14 8.51 -16.81
CA ILE A 411 34.71 8.46 -17.10
C ILE A 411 34.08 7.41 -16.18
N LYS A 412 33.07 7.83 -15.43
CA LYS A 412 32.31 7.00 -14.49
C LYS A 412 30.84 6.95 -14.84
N PHE A 413 30.28 5.75 -14.73
CA PHE A 413 28.83 5.54 -14.81
C PHE A 413 28.31 5.15 -13.44
N LEU A 414 27.34 5.92 -12.96
CA LEU A 414 26.77 5.78 -11.63
C LEU A 414 25.45 5.00 -11.68
N GLY A 415 25.04 4.47 -10.53
CA GLY A 415 23.74 3.85 -10.33
C GLY A 415 23.77 2.32 -10.36
N ARG A 416 22.69 1.74 -9.82
CA ARG A 416 22.51 0.31 -9.62
C ARG A 416 21.67 -0.32 -10.74
N ASP A 417 21.60 -1.65 -10.75
CA ASP A 417 20.72 -2.38 -11.67
C ASP A 417 19.23 -2.26 -11.30
N GLU A 418 18.95 -2.04 -10.02
CA GLU A 418 17.63 -1.85 -9.42
C GLU A 418 17.67 -0.66 -8.46
N GLY A 419 16.61 0.13 -8.42
CA GLY A 419 16.49 1.25 -7.49
C GLY A 419 16.17 0.79 -6.08
N SER A 420 16.52 1.59 -5.10
CA SER A 420 16.09 1.38 -3.72
C SER A 420 15.49 2.66 -3.14
N VAL A 421 14.40 2.51 -2.38
CA VAL A 421 13.83 3.59 -1.59
C VAL A 421 13.70 3.09 -0.16
N THR A 422 14.37 3.76 0.77
CA THR A 422 14.34 3.44 2.20
C THR A 422 13.87 4.66 2.97
N ILE A 423 12.83 4.47 3.80
CA ILE A 423 12.34 5.46 4.76
C ILE A 423 12.42 4.81 6.13
N ASP A 424 13.20 5.39 7.04
CA ASP A 424 13.30 5.00 8.45
C ASP A 424 12.83 6.17 9.32
N SER A 425 11.92 5.95 10.26
CA SER A 425 11.31 7.03 11.04
C SER A 425 10.87 6.61 12.43
N ILE A 426 11.33 7.34 13.45
CA ILE A 426 10.82 7.22 14.83
C ILE A 426 9.34 7.68 14.92
N GLY A 427 8.98 8.74 14.19
CA GLY A 427 7.59 9.20 14.05
C GLY A 427 6.79 8.37 13.06
N ASN A 428 5.48 8.61 12.94
CA ASN A 428 4.66 7.96 11.90
C ASN A 428 5.18 8.31 10.50
N VAL A 429 5.03 7.40 9.54
CA VAL A 429 5.21 7.70 8.11
C VAL A 429 3.84 7.90 7.47
N ILE A 430 3.61 9.08 6.91
CA ILE A 430 2.35 9.51 6.32
C ILE A 430 2.55 9.72 4.82
N LEU A 431 1.93 8.87 4.00
CA LEU A 431 1.99 8.95 2.55
C LEU A 431 0.86 9.86 2.04
N GLN A 432 1.24 11.03 1.55
CA GLN A 432 0.33 11.97 0.90
C GLN A 432 0.26 11.73 -0.62
N GLY A 433 1.36 11.26 -1.22
CA GLY A 433 1.42 10.83 -2.60
C GLY A 433 2.32 9.60 -2.80
N PRO A 434 2.66 9.27 -4.05
CA PRO A 434 3.22 7.96 -4.37
C PRO A 434 4.72 7.87 -4.05
N VAL A 435 5.15 6.68 -3.64
CA VAL A 435 6.54 6.24 -3.61
C VAL A 435 6.72 5.24 -4.75
N LEU A 436 7.39 5.65 -5.81
CA LEU A 436 7.53 4.90 -7.05
C LEU A 436 8.94 4.30 -7.18
N ASN A 437 9.02 2.98 -7.26
CA ASN A 437 10.27 2.25 -7.49
C ASN A 437 10.01 0.87 -8.12
N PRO A 438 9.36 0.80 -9.31
CA PRO A 438 8.98 -0.47 -9.95
C PRO A 438 10.19 -1.35 -10.30
N SER A 439 11.40 -0.78 -10.28
CA SER A 439 12.63 -1.49 -10.60
C SER A 439 13.18 -2.36 -9.46
N GLY A 440 12.85 -2.04 -8.21
CA GLY A 440 13.56 -2.63 -7.06
C GLY A 440 12.78 -2.57 -5.75
N THR A 441 13.50 -2.38 -4.63
CA THR A 441 12.92 -2.53 -3.28
C THR A 441 12.50 -1.18 -2.69
N THR A 442 11.26 -1.11 -2.20
CA THR A 442 10.77 -0.01 -1.38
C THR A 442 10.60 -0.50 0.06
N ARG A 443 11.40 0.05 0.97
CA ARG A 443 11.42 -0.27 2.39
C ARG A 443 10.94 0.93 3.21
N ILE A 444 9.92 0.74 4.04
CA ILE A 444 9.42 1.75 4.99
C ILE A 444 9.41 1.14 6.38
N GLU A 445 10.19 1.68 7.29
CA GLU A 445 10.31 1.26 8.68
C GLU A 445 9.91 2.40 9.61
N THR A 446 9.13 2.09 10.64
CA THR A 446 8.76 3.08 11.66
C THR A 446 8.46 2.45 13.02
N ASP A 447 8.84 3.16 14.09
CA ASP A 447 8.46 2.80 15.46
C ASP A 447 6.95 2.96 15.72
N ARG A 448 6.21 3.65 14.85
CA ARG A 448 4.78 3.96 15.03
C ARG A 448 3.90 3.36 13.94
N MET A 449 3.22 4.18 13.14
CA MET A 449 2.27 3.72 12.12
C MET A 449 2.72 4.16 10.72
N ILE A 450 2.39 3.34 9.73
CA ILE A 450 2.41 3.73 8.32
C ILE A 450 0.97 4.03 7.89
N LYS A 451 0.75 5.26 7.41
CA LYS A 451 -0.57 5.81 7.11
C LYS A 451 -0.64 6.40 5.72
N GLN A 452 -1.84 6.43 5.18
CA GLN A 452 -2.18 7.09 3.92
C GLN A 452 -3.34 8.07 4.16
N THR A 453 -3.17 9.34 3.78
CA THR A 453 -4.15 10.41 4.07
C THR A 453 -5.09 10.74 2.91
N GLY A 454 -4.83 10.25 1.70
CA GLY A 454 -5.65 10.50 0.51
C GLY A 454 -5.56 9.42 -0.56
N GLU A 455 -6.28 9.60 -1.67
CA GLU A 455 -6.30 8.66 -2.80
C GLU A 455 -5.00 8.59 -3.61
N SER A 456 -4.11 9.56 -3.42
CA SER A 456 -2.85 9.64 -4.16
C SER A 456 -1.69 8.90 -3.52
N GLY A 457 -1.82 8.46 -2.26
CA GLY A 457 -0.80 7.62 -1.62
C GLY A 457 -0.73 6.25 -2.29
N LEU A 458 0.48 5.78 -2.56
CA LEU A 458 0.74 4.50 -3.19
C LEU A 458 2.17 4.08 -2.85
N VAL A 459 2.36 2.82 -2.49
CA VAL A 459 3.70 2.23 -2.39
C VAL A 459 3.90 1.28 -3.56
N ASN A 460 4.89 1.58 -4.39
CA ASN A 460 5.22 0.77 -5.54
C ASN A 460 6.65 0.22 -5.39
N GLY A 461 6.85 -0.98 -5.92
CA GLY A 461 8.10 -1.71 -5.79
C GLY A 461 8.03 -3.02 -6.58
N LEU A 462 9.17 -3.50 -7.07
CA LEU A 462 9.30 -4.94 -7.35
C LEU A 462 9.19 -5.70 -6.02
N ARG A 463 9.78 -5.16 -4.96
CA ARG A 463 9.63 -5.65 -3.60
C ARG A 463 9.18 -4.54 -2.67
N ILE A 464 8.15 -4.80 -1.87
CA ILE A 464 7.64 -3.86 -0.87
C ILE A 464 7.87 -4.47 0.52
N GLU A 465 8.61 -3.74 1.36
CA GLU A 465 8.86 -4.11 2.75
C GLU A 465 8.37 -2.99 3.67
N VAL A 466 7.31 -3.25 4.44
CA VAL A 466 6.72 -2.26 5.35
C VAL A 466 6.69 -2.80 6.77
N GLU A 467 7.35 -2.10 7.69
CA GLU A 467 7.48 -2.48 9.10
C GLU A 467 7.04 -1.32 10.01
N ALA A 468 6.11 -1.58 10.92
CA ALA A 468 5.55 -0.54 11.80
C ALA A 468 5.34 -1.03 13.24
N GLY A 469 5.63 -0.22 14.25
CA GLY A 469 5.40 -0.62 15.65
C GLY A 469 3.93 -0.82 16.04
N SER A 470 2.99 -0.07 15.44
CA SER A 470 1.60 0.03 15.94
C SER A 470 0.49 -0.01 14.87
N GLY A 471 0.82 -0.22 13.60
CA GLY A 471 -0.17 -0.49 12.55
C GLY A 471 0.23 -0.04 11.15
N ILE A 472 -0.35 -0.67 10.13
CA ILE A 472 -0.22 -0.33 8.72
C ILE A 472 -1.62 -0.15 8.14
N GLY A 473 -1.91 1.02 7.59
CA GLY A 473 -3.21 1.30 6.97
C GLY A 473 -4.37 1.42 7.98
N SER A 474 -4.13 2.05 9.13
CA SER A 474 -5.13 2.15 10.22
C SER A 474 -6.31 3.09 9.91
N ASP A 475 -6.08 4.20 9.21
CA ASP A 475 -7.14 5.14 8.79
C ASP A 475 -7.83 4.69 7.49
N ARG A 476 -7.05 4.09 6.60
CA ARG A 476 -7.43 3.54 5.29
C ARG A 476 -6.36 2.51 4.91
N ALA A 477 -6.75 1.48 4.15
CA ALA A 477 -5.80 0.51 3.61
C ALA A 477 -4.64 1.20 2.86
N LEU A 478 -3.42 0.70 3.08
CA LEU A 478 -2.26 1.12 2.33
C LEU A 478 -2.38 0.59 0.90
N ASP A 479 -2.41 1.48 -0.08
CA ASP A 479 -2.42 1.06 -1.47
C ASP A 479 -1.01 0.63 -1.91
N THR A 480 -0.92 -0.52 -2.55
CA THR A 480 0.31 -1.08 -3.10
C THR A 480 0.18 -1.38 -4.60
N ASN A 481 1.29 -1.28 -5.33
CA ASN A 481 1.39 -1.75 -6.73
C ASN A 481 2.68 -2.56 -6.93
N LEU A 482 2.54 -3.88 -7.00
CA LEU A 482 3.55 -4.89 -7.32
C LEU A 482 3.50 -5.35 -8.79
N ALA A 483 2.43 -4.99 -9.51
CA ALA A 483 2.13 -5.48 -10.85
C ALA A 483 2.91 -4.75 -11.96
N ASP A 484 3.62 -3.67 -11.63
CA ASP A 484 4.49 -2.99 -12.59
C ASP A 484 5.55 -3.97 -13.09
N GLY A 485 5.32 -4.47 -14.30
CA GLY A 485 6.18 -5.46 -14.92
C GLY A 485 7.63 -4.96 -15.06
N PRO A 486 8.56 -5.86 -15.42
CA PRO A 486 9.98 -5.55 -15.38
C PRO A 486 10.30 -4.28 -16.17
N VAL A 487 11.18 -3.46 -15.63
CA VAL A 487 11.61 -2.23 -16.31
C VAL A 487 12.19 -2.51 -17.69
N TYR A 488 11.85 -1.63 -18.64
CA TYR A 488 12.20 -1.76 -20.06
C TYR A 488 12.62 -0.40 -20.63
N ARG A 489 13.47 -0.43 -21.67
CA ARG A 489 13.94 0.77 -22.36
C ARG A 489 13.13 1.04 -23.62
N TYR A 490 12.77 0.00 -24.35
CA TYR A 490 12.03 0.12 -25.62
C TYR A 490 10.74 -0.68 -25.57
N THR A 491 9.84 -0.38 -26.50
CA THR A 491 8.68 -1.24 -26.79
C THR A 491 8.85 -1.86 -28.17
N SER A 492 8.14 -2.95 -28.46
CA SER A 492 8.11 -3.56 -29.79
C SER A 492 7.54 -2.63 -30.89
N VAL A 493 6.99 -1.47 -30.53
CA VAL A 493 6.53 -0.45 -31.49
C VAL A 493 7.49 0.74 -31.59
N TYR A 494 8.53 0.78 -30.78
CA TYR A 494 9.51 1.87 -30.76
C TYR A 494 10.45 1.80 -31.97
N THR A 495 10.62 2.94 -32.62
CA THR A 495 11.57 3.16 -33.72
C THR A 495 12.58 4.21 -33.29
N GLY A 496 13.84 3.81 -33.08
CA GLY A 496 14.92 4.73 -32.71
C GLY A 496 15.25 5.73 -33.82
N TYR A 497 15.31 5.26 -35.06
CA TYR A 497 15.38 6.10 -36.25
C TYR A 497 14.04 6.04 -36.98
N PRO A 498 13.47 7.20 -37.36
CA PRO A 498 12.20 7.23 -38.05
C PRO A 498 12.31 6.54 -39.42
N ASP A 499 11.17 6.10 -39.97
CA ASP A 499 11.14 5.41 -41.27
C ASP A 499 11.63 6.32 -42.43
N ASP A 500 11.68 7.64 -42.22
CA ASP A 500 12.19 8.65 -43.17
C ASP A 500 13.55 9.25 -42.76
N TYR A 501 14.32 8.59 -41.89
CA TYR A 501 15.65 9.05 -41.47
C TYR A 501 16.56 9.32 -42.69
N GLU A 502 16.93 10.58 -42.90
CA GLU A 502 17.70 11.04 -44.06
C GLU A 502 19.23 10.86 -43.93
N GLY A 503 19.72 10.54 -42.72
CA GLY A 503 21.16 10.41 -42.45
C GLY A 503 21.78 9.13 -43.02
N ASP A 504 21.15 7.99 -42.75
CA ASP A 504 21.59 6.67 -43.21
C ASP A 504 20.38 5.77 -43.47
N GLU A 505 20.12 5.47 -44.74
CA GLU A 505 18.99 4.63 -45.17
C GLU A 505 18.99 3.24 -44.51
N SER A 506 20.15 2.71 -44.11
CA SER A 506 20.25 1.39 -43.48
C SER A 506 19.67 1.34 -42.06
N LYS A 507 19.52 2.51 -41.42
CA LYS A 507 19.01 2.68 -40.06
C LYS A 507 17.51 2.98 -40.01
N GLN A 508 16.88 3.32 -41.12
CA GLN A 508 15.46 3.68 -41.19
C GLN A 508 14.56 2.63 -40.53
N GLY A 509 13.67 3.09 -39.63
CA GLY A 509 12.72 2.24 -38.93
C GLY A 509 13.32 1.27 -37.91
N LYS A 510 14.61 1.38 -37.60
CA LYS A 510 15.32 0.49 -36.66
C LYS A 510 15.68 1.19 -35.36
N THR A 511 16.06 0.39 -34.39
CA THR A 511 16.61 0.81 -33.10
C THR A 511 17.96 0.15 -32.90
N THR A 512 18.99 0.93 -32.54
CA THR A 512 20.30 0.39 -32.17
C THR A 512 20.22 -0.29 -30.82
N LEU A 513 20.20 -1.62 -30.81
CA LEU A 513 20.22 -2.44 -29.60
C LEU A 513 21.65 -2.81 -29.21
N THR A 514 21.90 -2.87 -27.91
CA THR A 514 23.11 -3.41 -27.29
C THR A 514 22.77 -4.51 -26.29
N THR A 515 23.70 -5.43 -26.01
CA THR A 515 23.54 -6.49 -25.00
C THR A 515 23.00 -5.92 -23.70
N GLY A 516 21.92 -6.49 -23.16
CA GLY A 516 21.25 -6.03 -21.95
C GLY A 516 20.04 -5.13 -22.18
N ASP A 517 19.86 -4.57 -23.39
CA ASP A 517 18.68 -3.74 -23.71
C ASP A 517 17.39 -4.52 -23.51
N ARG A 518 16.42 -3.93 -22.80
CA ARG A 518 15.13 -4.56 -22.50
C ARG A 518 14.02 -3.97 -23.36
N VAL A 519 13.22 -4.85 -23.97
CA VAL A 519 12.08 -4.49 -24.83
C VAL A 519 10.80 -5.08 -24.28
N LYS A 520 9.79 -4.23 -24.05
CA LYS A 520 8.42 -4.67 -23.72
C LYS A 520 7.62 -4.94 -24.99
N LEU A 521 7.04 -6.12 -25.09
CA LEU A 521 6.21 -6.48 -26.23
C LEU A 521 4.83 -5.86 -26.09
N ALA A 522 4.26 -5.38 -27.20
CA ALA A 522 2.87 -4.98 -27.25
C ALA A 522 1.95 -6.15 -26.87
N ALA A 523 0.79 -5.84 -26.29
CA ALA A 523 -0.18 -6.86 -25.84
C ALA A 523 -0.74 -7.72 -26.98
N ASP A 524 -0.70 -7.20 -28.22
CA ASP A 524 -1.14 -7.85 -29.45
C ASP A 524 0.04 -8.32 -30.34
N TYR A 525 1.28 -8.31 -29.81
CA TYR A 525 2.45 -8.67 -30.59
C TYR A 525 2.40 -10.13 -31.07
N ALA A 526 2.65 -10.36 -32.36
CA ALA A 526 2.53 -11.69 -32.99
C ALA A 526 3.84 -12.21 -33.61
N GLY A 527 4.94 -11.45 -33.50
CA GLY A 527 6.23 -11.78 -34.13
C GLY A 527 7.01 -12.92 -33.45
N GLY A 528 6.53 -13.43 -32.32
CA GLY A 528 7.18 -14.44 -31.48
C GLY A 528 7.55 -13.87 -30.10
N GLY A 529 7.61 -14.75 -29.09
CA GLY A 529 7.65 -14.37 -27.67
C GLY A 529 6.25 -14.29 -27.05
N GLU A 530 6.19 -13.92 -25.77
CA GLU A 530 4.95 -13.75 -25.01
C GLU A 530 4.49 -12.28 -25.07
N PRO A 531 3.30 -11.98 -25.63
CA PRO A 531 2.78 -10.61 -25.70
C PRO A 531 2.69 -9.96 -24.31
N GLY A 532 3.04 -8.68 -24.21
CA GLY A 532 3.07 -7.95 -22.92
C GLY A 532 4.31 -8.19 -22.04
N ALA A 533 5.09 -9.24 -22.29
CA ALA A 533 6.29 -9.54 -21.52
C ALA A 533 7.49 -8.66 -21.90
N VAL A 534 8.51 -8.64 -21.05
CA VAL A 534 9.76 -7.93 -21.29
C VAL A 534 10.87 -8.93 -21.62
N TYR A 535 11.62 -8.64 -22.68
CA TYR A 535 12.74 -9.44 -23.14
C TYR A 535 14.03 -8.63 -23.10
N ARG A 536 15.11 -9.24 -22.64
CA ARG A 536 16.47 -8.73 -22.64
C ARG A 536 17.19 -9.21 -23.89
N TYR A 537 17.79 -8.28 -24.64
CA TYR A 537 18.65 -8.60 -25.77
C TYR A 537 19.98 -9.16 -25.26
N ILE A 538 20.42 -10.29 -25.79
CA ILE A 538 21.66 -10.98 -25.38
C ILE A 538 22.65 -11.16 -26.55
N GLY A 539 22.35 -10.58 -27.72
CA GLY A 539 23.24 -10.60 -28.89
C GLY A 539 24.20 -9.40 -28.94
N ASP A 540 25.14 -9.44 -29.88
CA ASP A 540 26.05 -8.32 -30.15
C ASP A 540 25.31 -7.04 -30.59
N PRO A 541 25.88 -5.84 -30.37
CA PRO A 541 25.28 -4.57 -30.79
C PRO A 541 24.86 -4.55 -32.27
N ALA A 542 23.60 -4.20 -32.54
CA ALA A 542 23.03 -4.22 -33.88
C ALA A 542 21.78 -3.32 -34.02
N ASP A 543 21.58 -2.76 -35.22
CA ASP A 543 20.32 -2.10 -35.58
C ASP A 543 19.23 -3.13 -35.91
N ARG A 544 18.13 -3.12 -35.16
CA ARG A 544 17.02 -4.07 -35.28
C ARG A 544 15.67 -3.35 -35.45
N ASP A 545 14.78 -3.90 -36.26
CA ASP A 545 13.40 -3.41 -36.34
C ASP A 545 12.54 -4.16 -35.31
N LEU A 546 12.34 -3.53 -34.15
CA LEU A 546 11.64 -4.11 -33.00
C LEU A 546 10.18 -4.52 -33.31
N ARG A 547 9.61 -4.02 -34.41
CA ARG A 547 8.23 -4.30 -34.83
C ARG A 547 8.06 -5.69 -35.43
N VAL A 548 9.16 -6.31 -35.87
CA VAL A 548 9.16 -7.60 -36.61
C VAL A 548 10.14 -8.63 -36.04
N GLU A 549 10.77 -8.34 -34.90
CA GLU A 549 11.70 -9.26 -34.23
C GLU A 549 11.01 -10.53 -33.69
N ASN A 550 11.72 -11.66 -33.71
CA ASN A 550 11.25 -12.89 -33.08
C ASN A 550 11.82 -13.01 -31.66
N TYR A 551 11.08 -12.57 -30.65
CA TYR A 551 11.52 -12.61 -29.25
C TYR A 551 11.54 -14.02 -28.62
N ALA A 552 11.10 -15.06 -29.36
CA ALA A 552 11.31 -16.45 -28.95
C ALA A 552 12.68 -16.99 -29.38
N ASP A 553 13.49 -16.22 -30.11
CA ASP A 553 14.87 -16.60 -30.44
C ASP A 553 15.77 -16.48 -29.21
N VAL A 554 15.94 -17.59 -28.51
CA VAL A 554 16.79 -17.70 -27.30
C VAL A 554 18.29 -17.46 -27.56
N GLY A 555 18.72 -17.31 -28.81
CA GLY A 555 20.08 -16.86 -29.13
C GLY A 555 20.25 -15.34 -29.10
N LEU A 556 19.14 -14.59 -29.11
CA LEU A 556 19.12 -13.12 -29.13
C LEU A 556 18.31 -12.51 -27.99
N TRP A 557 17.34 -13.24 -27.43
CA TRP A 557 16.38 -12.72 -26.46
C TRP A 557 16.21 -13.65 -25.27
N GLU A 558 16.22 -13.08 -24.07
CA GLU A 558 15.91 -13.75 -22.81
C GLU A 558 14.69 -13.10 -22.16
N LYS A 559 13.67 -13.89 -21.77
CA LYS A 559 12.50 -13.35 -21.06
C LYS A 559 12.93 -12.89 -19.66
N VAL A 560 12.66 -11.64 -19.32
CA VAL A 560 12.92 -11.10 -17.98
C VAL A 560 11.83 -11.60 -17.03
N ALA A 561 12.23 -12.33 -15.98
CA ALA A 561 11.30 -12.82 -14.97
C ALA A 561 10.80 -11.66 -14.09
N HIS A 562 9.48 -11.59 -13.88
CA HIS A 562 8.86 -10.70 -12.90
C HIS A 562 8.53 -11.50 -11.64
N ARG A 563 9.17 -11.18 -10.51
CA ARG A 563 9.03 -11.93 -9.26
C ARG A 563 8.80 -10.96 -8.09
N PRO A 564 7.61 -10.34 -8.00
CA PRO A 564 7.35 -9.38 -6.95
C PRO A 564 7.11 -10.05 -5.60
N SER A 565 7.30 -9.29 -4.52
CA SER A 565 6.97 -9.76 -3.16
C SER A 565 6.61 -8.63 -2.21
N LEU A 566 5.69 -8.93 -1.28
CA LEU A 566 5.27 -8.07 -0.18
C LEU A 566 5.64 -8.71 1.17
N SER A 567 6.36 -7.94 2.00
CA SER A 567 6.52 -8.19 3.43
C SER A 567 5.88 -7.04 4.21
N ALA A 568 4.89 -7.33 5.05
CA ALA A 568 4.26 -6.36 5.93
C ALA A 568 4.25 -6.84 7.38
N VAL A 569 4.86 -6.11 8.30
CA VAL A 569 5.03 -6.55 9.69
C VAL A 569 4.64 -5.44 10.65
N THR A 570 3.89 -5.79 11.69
CA THR A 570 3.64 -4.93 12.83
C THR A 570 3.92 -5.60 14.16
N VAL A 571 4.46 -4.84 15.13
CA VAL A 571 4.59 -5.33 16.51
C VAL A 571 3.22 -5.42 17.18
N SER A 572 2.36 -4.43 16.90
CA SER A 572 0.98 -4.37 17.38
C SER A 572 0.09 -3.63 16.37
N GLY A 573 -1.23 -3.71 16.55
CA GLY A 573 -2.19 -3.05 15.66
C GLY A 573 -2.45 -3.80 14.36
N ASP A 574 -3.34 -3.25 13.54
CA ASP A 574 -3.85 -3.88 12.34
C ASP A 574 -2.92 -3.69 11.14
N ILE A 575 -3.05 -4.57 10.13
CA ILE A 575 -2.50 -4.41 8.79
C ILE A 575 -3.66 -4.39 7.80
N ARG A 576 -3.81 -3.31 7.05
CA ARG A 576 -4.78 -3.20 5.94
C ARG A 576 -4.04 -2.80 4.68
N ILE A 577 -4.05 -3.66 3.66
CA ILE A 577 -3.35 -3.44 2.39
C ILE A 577 -4.33 -3.70 1.23
N ASN A 578 -4.25 -2.83 0.22
CA ASN A 578 -5.02 -2.91 -1.00
C ASN A 578 -4.08 -2.90 -2.21
N GLU A 579 -3.88 -4.06 -2.84
CA GLU A 579 -3.11 -4.17 -4.08
C GLU A 579 -4.00 -3.71 -5.25
N ILE A 580 -3.71 -2.53 -5.77
CA ILE A 580 -4.63 -1.83 -6.66
C ILE A 580 -4.68 -2.41 -8.08
N ILE A 581 -3.65 -3.17 -8.49
CA ILE A 581 -3.51 -3.72 -9.83
C ILE A 581 -2.91 -5.13 -9.73
N GLY A 582 -3.46 -6.10 -10.48
CA GLY A 582 -2.87 -7.43 -10.61
C GLY A 582 -2.88 -8.24 -9.30
N ASP A 583 -1.96 -9.20 -9.20
CA ASP A 583 -1.90 -10.15 -8.08
C ASP A 583 -1.08 -9.61 -6.90
N LEU A 584 -1.54 -9.87 -5.68
CA LEU A 584 -0.77 -9.64 -4.47
C LEU A 584 0.15 -10.84 -4.19
N SER A 585 1.46 -10.65 -4.41
CA SER A 585 2.48 -11.67 -4.15
C SER A 585 3.02 -11.55 -2.72
N VAL A 586 2.66 -12.49 -1.84
CA VAL A 586 2.93 -12.47 -0.39
C VAL A 586 4.22 -13.23 -0.04
N ASP A 587 5.19 -12.53 0.55
CA ASP A 587 6.26 -13.15 1.35
C ASP A 587 5.73 -13.45 2.76
N GLN A 588 5.38 -12.38 3.50
CA GLN A 588 4.77 -12.48 4.82
C GLN A 588 3.92 -11.24 5.14
N VAL A 589 2.83 -11.44 5.88
CA VAL A 589 2.00 -10.38 6.48
C VAL A 589 1.76 -10.75 7.94
N LYS A 590 2.27 -9.99 8.90
CA LYS A 590 2.28 -10.41 10.31
C LYS A 590 1.96 -9.29 11.26
N THR A 591 0.96 -9.50 12.10
CA THR A 591 0.78 -8.72 13.34
C THR A 591 1.32 -9.52 14.52
N GLY A 592 1.93 -8.83 15.49
CA GLY A 592 2.37 -9.48 16.72
C GLY A 592 1.20 -10.10 17.49
N HIS A 593 1.32 -11.38 17.85
CA HIS A 593 0.38 -12.05 18.76
C HIS A 593 0.61 -11.61 20.20
N ASP A 594 -0.48 -11.39 20.93
CA ASP A 594 -0.45 -11.15 22.35
C ASP A 594 -0.20 -12.45 23.15
N SER A 595 -0.14 -12.34 24.48
CA SER A 595 0.06 -13.50 25.37
C SER A 595 -1.04 -14.57 25.31
N LYS A 596 -2.16 -14.27 24.66
CA LYS A 596 -3.29 -15.19 24.46
C LYS A 596 -3.27 -15.81 23.06
N GLY A 597 -2.26 -15.52 22.23
CA GLY A 597 -2.21 -16.01 20.86
C GLY A 597 -3.24 -15.33 19.96
N SER A 598 -3.50 -14.03 20.15
CA SER A 598 -4.36 -13.22 19.27
C SER A 598 -3.58 -12.00 18.76
N GLY A 599 -3.65 -11.73 17.46
CA GLY A 599 -3.02 -10.57 16.82
C GLY A 599 -3.97 -9.41 16.55
N GLY A 600 -3.48 -8.45 15.76
CA GLY A 600 -4.31 -7.41 15.12
C GLY A 600 -5.10 -7.97 13.94
N THR A 601 -5.97 -7.16 13.36
CA THR A 601 -6.71 -7.53 12.14
C THR A 601 -5.78 -7.43 10.93
N VAL A 602 -5.75 -8.45 10.09
CA VAL A 602 -5.13 -8.43 8.77
C VAL A 602 -6.22 -8.39 7.70
N VAL A 603 -6.23 -7.34 6.89
CA VAL A 603 -7.13 -7.19 5.74
C VAL A 603 -6.29 -7.03 4.47
N LEU A 604 -6.40 -7.98 3.55
CA LEU A 604 -5.75 -7.93 2.25
C LEU A 604 -6.81 -7.93 1.15
N THR A 605 -6.81 -6.88 0.33
CA THR A 605 -7.67 -6.78 -0.86
C THR A 605 -6.78 -6.68 -2.10
N THR A 606 -7.16 -7.34 -3.19
CA THR A 606 -6.44 -7.27 -4.46
C THR A 606 -7.38 -7.38 -5.65
N GLN A 607 -7.06 -6.69 -6.74
CA GLN A 607 -7.76 -6.85 -8.01
C GLN A 607 -7.64 -8.28 -8.56
N GLY A 608 -6.46 -8.89 -8.47
CA GLY A 608 -6.14 -10.22 -8.99
C GLY A 608 -6.34 -11.31 -7.93
N GLY A 609 -5.33 -12.17 -7.77
CA GLY A 609 -5.25 -13.20 -6.73
C GLY A 609 -4.25 -12.86 -5.62
N ILE A 610 -4.37 -13.54 -4.48
CA ILE A 610 -3.41 -13.46 -3.37
C ILE A 610 -2.57 -14.74 -3.38
N TYR A 611 -1.29 -14.63 -3.72
CA TYR A 611 -0.43 -15.78 -3.98
C TYR A 611 0.84 -15.75 -3.15
N VAL A 612 1.43 -16.92 -2.88
CA VAL A 612 2.76 -17.00 -2.30
C VAL A 612 3.77 -16.44 -3.29
N ALA A 613 4.60 -15.51 -2.85
CA ALA A 613 5.62 -14.87 -3.68
C ALA A 613 6.75 -15.85 -4.04
N GLN A 614 7.41 -15.59 -5.18
CA GLN A 614 8.66 -16.23 -5.56
C GLN A 614 9.85 -15.41 -5.07
N THR A 615 10.94 -16.07 -4.69
CA THR A 615 12.20 -15.38 -4.38
C THR A 615 12.91 -14.95 -5.66
N GLY A 616 13.78 -13.94 -5.59
CA GLY A 616 14.58 -13.50 -6.74
C GLY A 616 15.36 -14.63 -7.42
N ALA A 617 15.82 -15.64 -6.65
CA ALA A 617 16.50 -16.82 -7.14
C ALA A 617 15.59 -17.88 -7.80
N GLY A 618 14.26 -17.70 -7.75
CA GLY A 618 13.26 -18.61 -8.33
C GLY A 618 12.75 -19.69 -7.38
N GLY A 619 13.05 -19.56 -6.09
CA GLY A 619 12.39 -20.32 -5.03
C GLY A 619 11.04 -19.72 -4.65
N TRP A 620 10.46 -20.17 -3.55
CA TRP A 620 9.20 -19.65 -3.00
C TRP A 620 9.42 -19.15 -1.57
N TYR A 621 8.73 -18.07 -1.23
CA TYR A 621 8.60 -17.63 0.16
C TYR A 621 7.64 -18.54 0.94
N GLY A 622 7.46 -18.23 2.23
CA GLY A 622 6.51 -18.93 3.08
C GLY A 622 5.06 -18.59 2.76
N GLY A 623 4.77 -17.33 2.39
CA GLY A 623 3.40 -16.86 2.17
C GLY A 623 2.58 -16.85 3.46
N LEU A 624 3.20 -16.46 4.58
CA LEU A 624 2.59 -16.50 5.91
C LEU A 624 1.75 -15.24 6.16
N ILE A 625 0.51 -15.43 6.58
CA ILE A 625 -0.41 -14.40 7.04
C ILE A 625 -0.76 -14.68 8.51
N GLN A 626 -0.28 -13.85 9.42
CA GLN A 626 -0.45 -13.97 10.86
C GLN A 626 -1.25 -12.80 11.44
N GLY A 627 -2.37 -13.10 12.07
CA GLY A 627 -3.32 -12.11 12.58
C GLY A 627 -4.20 -12.66 13.69
N GLY A 628 -4.96 -11.80 14.37
CA GLY A 628 -6.10 -12.23 15.17
C GLY A 628 -7.27 -12.56 14.23
N LYS A 629 -7.83 -11.52 13.62
CA LYS A 629 -8.79 -11.63 12.52
C LYS A 629 -8.06 -11.53 11.17
N ILE A 630 -8.38 -12.40 10.22
CA ILE A 630 -7.80 -12.41 8.87
C ILE A 630 -8.94 -12.30 7.84
N GLU A 631 -8.88 -11.29 6.97
CA GLU A 631 -9.82 -11.04 5.89
C GLU A 631 -9.07 -10.94 4.56
N LEU A 632 -9.36 -11.85 3.64
CA LEU A 632 -8.70 -11.95 2.33
C LEU A 632 -9.72 -11.76 1.21
N THR A 633 -9.48 -10.83 0.29
CA THR A 633 -10.38 -10.58 -0.85
C THR A 633 -9.57 -10.55 -2.15
N ALA A 634 -9.81 -11.52 -3.02
CA ALA A 634 -9.29 -11.61 -4.39
C ALA A 634 -10.43 -11.36 -5.38
N GLU A 635 -10.50 -10.16 -5.98
CA GLU A 635 -11.66 -9.74 -6.77
C GLU A 635 -11.80 -10.48 -8.10
N ASN A 636 -10.69 -10.91 -8.72
CA ASN A 636 -10.70 -11.60 -10.02
C ASN A 636 -9.80 -12.85 -10.06
N GLY A 637 -9.18 -13.22 -8.94
CA GLY A 637 -8.24 -14.33 -8.84
C GLY A 637 -8.54 -15.31 -7.70
N GLY A 638 -7.57 -16.18 -7.42
CA GLY A 638 -7.63 -17.17 -6.34
C GLY A 638 -6.84 -16.75 -5.10
N ILE A 639 -6.88 -17.57 -4.06
CA ILE A 639 -6.13 -17.35 -2.81
C ILE A 639 -5.26 -18.58 -2.57
N GLY A 640 -3.95 -18.41 -2.52
CA GLY A 640 -2.98 -19.52 -2.54
C GLY A 640 -2.76 -20.10 -3.94
N ASN A 641 -1.60 -20.72 -4.18
CA ASN A 641 -1.20 -21.12 -5.53
C ASN A 641 -1.71 -22.53 -5.91
N SER A 642 -1.64 -23.48 -4.98
CA SER A 642 -2.07 -24.87 -5.16
C SER A 642 -2.11 -25.62 -3.82
N VAL A 643 -2.50 -26.89 -3.82
CA VAL A 643 -2.41 -27.77 -2.64
C VAL A 643 -0.98 -27.94 -2.13
N GLU A 644 0.02 -27.93 -3.01
CA GLU A 644 1.44 -27.98 -2.65
C GLU A 644 2.00 -26.63 -2.17
N ARG A 645 1.26 -25.54 -2.42
CA ARG A 645 1.63 -24.17 -2.10
C ARG A 645 0.42 -23.35 -1.64
N PRO A 646 -0.22 -23.72 -0.51
CA PRO A 646 -1.26 -22.91 0.09
C PRO A 646 -0.63 -21.64 0.70
N LEU A 647 -1.44 -20.60 0.93
CA LEU A 647 -1.05 -19.56 1.87
C LEU A 647 -1.05 -20.14 3.28
N LEU A 648 -0.02 -19.81 4.05
CA LEU A 648 0.08 -20.23 5.44
C LEU A 648 -0.65 -19.21 6.31
N LEU A 649 -1.48 -19.69 7.22
CA LEU A 649 -2.18 -18.88 8.21
C LEU A 649 -1.65 -19.17 9.61
N ASP A 650 -1.64 -18.14 10.44
CA ASP A 650 -1.47 -18.21 11.90
C ASP A 650 -2.51 -17.25 12.53
N SER A 651 -3.75 -17.75 12.59
CA SER A 651 -4.91 -16.98 13.06
C SER A 651 -5.02 -16.97 14.59
N GLY A 652 -5.82 -16.04 15.13
CA GLY A 652 -5.94 -15.87 16.57
C GLY A 652 -6.89 -16.87 17.22
N THR A 653 -6.71 -17.09 18.53
CA THR A 653 -7.49 -18.07 19.31
C THR A 653 -8.64 -17.48 20.14
N MET A 654 -8.83 -16.16 20.13
CA MET A 654 -9.89 -15.50 20.92
C MET A 654 -11.23 -15.51 20.18
N LEU A 655 -12.34 -15.37 20.92
CA LEU A 655 -13.70 -15.30 20.35
C LEU A 655 -13.95 -14.18 19.32
N LYS A 656 -13.08 -13.17 19.27
CA LYS A 656 -13.13 -12.07 18.29
C LYS A 656 -12.38 -12.40 16.98
N ASP A 657 -11.55 -13.43 17.03
CA ASP A 657 -10.66 -13.84 15.96
C ASP A 657 -11.45 -14.70 14.99
N SER A 658 -11.12 -14.57 13.71
CA SER A 658 -11.83 -15.28 12.65
C SER A 658 -11.07 -15.19 11.34
N VAL A 659 -11.31 -16.16 10.46
CA VAL A 659 -10.83 -16.16 9.08
C VAL A 659 -12.01 -15.98 8.13
N THR A 660 -11.89 -14.99 7.25
CA THR A 660 -12.80 -14.73 6.14
C THR A 660 -12.02 -14.65 4.83
N ALA A 661 -12.48 -15.32 3.77
CA ALA A 661 -11.89 -15.22 2.45
C ALA A 661 -12.94 -15.13 1.33
N PHE A 662 -12.71 -14.27 0.35
CA PHE A 662 -13.51 -14.16 -0.87
C PHE A 662 -12.60 -14.27 -2.07
N ALA A 663 -12.92 -15.15 -3.02
CA ALA A 663 -12.16 -15.34 -4.25
C ALA A 663 -13.09 -15.66 -5.43
N MET A 664 -12.68 -15.27 -6.64
CA MET A 664 -13.35 -15.69 -7.87
C MET A 664 -12.77 -16.96 -8.49
N SER A 665 -11.72 -17.51 -7.89
CA SER A 665 -11.03 -18.74 -8.29
C SER A 665 -10.65 -19.56 -7.05
N ASP A 666 -9.93 -20.67 -7.23
CA ASP A 666 -9.58 -21.63 -6.18
C ASP A 666 -8.93 -20.99 -4.93
N VAL A 667 -9.21 -21.60 -3.77
CA VAL A 667 -8.70 -21.19 -2.44
C VAL A 667 -7.89 -22.33 -1.81
N TYR A 668 -6.64 -22.08 -1.46
CA TYR A 668 -5.70 -23.00 -0.82
C TYR A 668 -5.10 -22.36 0.44
N LEU A 669 -5.55 -22.81 1.61
CA LEU A 669 -5.13 -22.28 2.92
C LEU A 669 -4.58 -23.40 3.82
N ASN A 670 -3.57 -23.08 4.63
CA ASN A 670 -3.03 -23.96 5.66
C ASN A 670 -2.79 -23.22 6.98
N GLU A 671 -3.61 -23.50 8.00
CA GLU A 671 -3.43 -23.00 9.37
C GLU A 671 -2.33 -23.80 10.07
N LEU A 672 -1.29 -23.10 10.55
CA LEU A 672 -0.09 -23.73 11.10
C LEU A 672 -0.29 -24.29 12.51
N SER A 673 -1.05 -23.59 13.36
CA SER A 673 -1.26 -23.96 14.76
C SER A 673 -2.53 -23.35 15.31
N GLY A 674 -3.16 -24.07 16.24
CA GLY A 674 -4.40 -23.64 16.87
C GLY A 674 -5.61 -23.98 16.01
N ASP A 675 -6.78 -23.66 16.56
CA ASP A 675 -8.04 -23.90 15.89
C ASP A 675 -8.28 -22.82 14.83
N LEU A 676 -8.68 -23.23 13.63
CA LEU A 676 -9.13 -22.31 12.60
C LEU A 676 -10.56 -21.87 12.93
N LEU A 677 -10.70 -20.66 13.46
CA LEU A 677 -11.98 -20.01 13.70
C LEU A 677 -12.54 -19.47 12.37
N LEU A 678 -13.34 -20.28 11.69
CA LEU A 678 -13.83 -19.99 10.35
C LEU A 678 -15.14 -19.19 10.39
N ASN A 679 -15.12 -17.98 9.84
CA ASN A 679 -16.32 -17.18 9.62
C ASN A 679 -16.92 -17.51 8.25
N LYS A 680 -16.22 -17.17 7.15
CA LYS A 680 -16.73 -17.42 5.79
C LYS A 680 -15.63 -17.56 4.75
N ILE A 681 -15.74 -18.55 3.87
CA ILE A 681 -14.96 -18.67 2.64
C ILE A 681 -15.93 -18.81 1.47
N ASP A 682 -15.89 -17.87 0.55
CA ASP A 682 -16.72 -17.88 -0.66
C ASP A 682 -15.82 -17.88 -1.90
N ALA A 683 -15.82 -19.01 -2.60
CA ALA A 683 -15.20 -19.23 -3.90
C ALA A 683 -16.21 -19.94 -4.82
N SER A 684 -17.38 -19.33 -4.96
CA SER A 684 -18.53 -19.88 -5.69
C SER A 684 -18.15 -20.39 -7.09
N GLY A 685 -18.20 -21.72 -7.27
CA GLY A 685 -17.88 -22.38 -8.54
C GLY A 685 -16.42 -22.86 -8.69
N SER A 686 -15.59 -22.67 -7.67
CA SER A 686 -14.16 -23.02 -7.63
C SER A 686 -13.80 -23.97 -6.48
N ASP A 687 -12.59 -24.53 -6.50
CA ASP A 687 -12.16 -25.52 -5.51
C ASP A 687 -11.63 -24.84 -4.25
N ILE A 688 -11.98 -25.41 -3.09
CA ILE A 688 -11.53 -24.95 -1.78
C ILE A 688 -10.77 -26.07 -1.09
N TYR A 689 -9.55 -25.76 -0.66
CA TYR A 689 -8.68 -26.63 0.12
C TYR A 689 -8.26 -25.90 1.40
N ILE A 690 -8.58 -26.50 2.53
CA ILE A 690 -8.20 -26.00 3.86
C ILE A 690 -7.51 -27.13 4.60
N LYS A 691 -6.33 -26.83 5.14
CA LYS A 691 -5.60 -27.71 6.04
C LYS A 691 -5.38 -27.00 7.37
N VAL A 692 -5.53 -27.72 8.47
CA VAL A 692 -5.14 -27.28 9.82
C VAL A 692 -4.13 -28.29 10.33
N ASP A 693 -2.87 -27.86 10.47
CA ASP A 693 -1.77 -28.74 10.85
C ASP A 693 -1.91 -29.19 12.32
N ASN A 694 -2.31 -28.30 13.24
CA ASN A 694 -2.44 -28.59 14.68
C ASN A 694 -3.64 -27.87 15.33
N GLY A 695 -4.85 -28.42 15.18
CA GLY A 695 -6.07 -27.86 15.80
C GLY A 695 -7.35 -28.32 15.11
N ASP A 696 -8.47 -27.73 15.52
CA ASP A 696 -9.80 -27.98 14.97
C ASP A 696 -10.17 -26.96 13.87
N ILE A 697 -11.16 -27.27 13.03
CA ILE A 697 -11.86 -26.27 12.21
C ILE A 697 -13.18 -25.95 12.91
N LEU A 698 -13.36 -24.72 13.39
CA LEU A 698 -14.53 -24.32 14.18
C LEU A 698 -15.34 -23.25 13.45
N ASP A 699 -16.66 -23.39 13.48
CA ASP A 699 -17.58 -22.38 12.96
C ASP A 699 -17.75 -21.23 13.96
N VAL A 700 -17.55 -19.99 13.49
CA VAL A 700 -17.80 -18.76 14.24
C VAL A 700 -18.73 -17.78 13.50
N ASN A 701 -19.37 -18.19 12.41
CA ASN A 701 -20.39 -17.39 11.74
C ASN A 701 -21.65 -17.30 12.61
N GLN A 702 -22.19 -16.09 12.80
CA GLN A 702 -23.39 -15.84 13.61
C GLN A 702 -24.60 -15.39 12.78
N ASP A 703 -24.47 -15.35 11.45
CA ASP A 703 -25.54 -14.94 10.55
C ASP A 703 -26.54 -16.10 10.35
N ALA A 704 -27.57 -16.13 11.21
CA ALA A 704 -28.71 -17.04 11.10
C ALA A 704 -29.98 -16.26 10.68
N GLU A 705 -30.58 -16.60 9.55
CA GLU A 705 -31.90 -16.10 9.15
C GLU A 705 -33.03 -17.08 9.54
N ARG A 706 -34.15 -16.52 9.99
CA ARG A 706 -35.36 -17.27 10.39
C ARG A 706 -36.18 -17.63 9.15
N ASP A 707 -36.53 -18.91 8.95
CA ASP A 707 -37.38 -19.35 7.83
C ASP A 707 -38.80 -18.76 7.92
N GLU A 708 -39.07 -17.71 7.13
CA GLU A 708 -40.38 -17.05 7.04
C GLU A 708 -41.47 -17.90 6.36
N ARG A 709 -41.11 -18.92 5.56
CA ARG A 709 -42.09 -19.70 4.78
C ARG A 709 -42.91 -20.64 5.66
N THR A 710 -42.24 -21.38 6.54
CA THR A 710 -42.90 -22.30 7.48
C THR A 710 -43.77 -21.54 8.51
N TYR A 711 -43.36 -20.33 8.88
CA TYR A 711 -44.12 -19.43 9.75
C TYR A 711 -45.40 -18.90 9.07
N ASN A 712 -45.33 -18.48 7.80
CA ASN A 712 -46.49 -17.96 7.06
C ASN A 712 -47.49 -19.06 6.65
N GLU A 713 -47.02 -20.27 6.28
CA GLU A 713 -47.90 -21.40 5.91
C GLU A 713 -48.81 -21.86 7.08
N LEU A 714 -48.35 -21.76 8.34
CA LEU A 714 -49.13 -22.11 9.53
C LEU A 714 -50.08 -21.00 9.98
N LYS A 715 -49.65 -19.74 9.87
CA LYS A 715 -50.44 -18.54 10.20
C LYS A 715 -51.60 -18.31 9.22
N ASP A 716 -51.34 -18.44 7.92
CA ASP A 716 -52.33 -18.18 6.86
C ASP A 716 -53.17 -19.40 6.48
N GLY A 717 -52.79 -20.60 6.94
CA GLY A 717 -53.51 -21.86 6.70
C GLY A 717 -54.45 -22.25 7.85
N VAL A 718 -54.11 -23.34 8.55
CA VAL A 718 -54.99 -24.06 9.49
C VAL A 718 -55.49 -23.18 10.65
N TRP A 719 -54.70 -22.22 11.13
CA TRP A 719 -55.08 -21.35 12.24
C TRP A 719 -56.06 -20.25 11.82
N SER A 720 -55.95 -19.81 10.56
CA SER A 720 -56.90 -18.90 9.90
C SER A 720 -58.23 -19.58 9.61
N ASP A 721 -58.20 -20.76 8.99
CA ASP A 721 -59.41 -21.53 8.64
C ASP A 721 -60.24 -21.94 9.87
N LEU A 722 -59.60 -22.19 11.02
CA LEU A 722 -60.28 -22.62 12.25
C LEU A 722 -60.55 -21.47 13.24
N GLN A 723 -60.04 -20.27 12.94
CA GLN A 723 -60.20 -19.04 13.72
C GLN A 723 -59.80 -19.25 15.19
N LEU A 724 -58.56 -19.68 15.43
CA LEU A 724 -58.08 -20.15 16.73
C LEU A 724 -57.39 -19.07 17.59
N THR A 725 -56.90 -17.98 17.01
CA THR A 725 -56.25 -16.87 17.72
C THR A 725 -57.01 -15.55 17.54
N ASP A 726 -56.68 -14.54 18.34
CA ASP A 726 -57.24 -13.19 18.20
C ASP A 726 -57.00 -12.61 16.79
N SER A 727 -55.80 -12.82 16.24
CA SER A 727 -55.41 -12.34 14.91
C SER A 727 -56.08 -13.10 13.76
N THR A 728 -56.61 -14.32 14.01
CA THR A 728 -57.27 -15.16 13.00
C THR A 728 -58.79 -15.18 13.10
N GLY A 729 -59.41 -14.31 13.91
CA GLY A 729 -60.87 -14.14 13.96
C GLY A 729 -61.59 -14.98 15.01
N ALA A 730 -60.89 -15.51 16.03
CA ALA A 730 -61.53 -16.23 17.14
C ALA A 730 -62.62 -15.40 17.83
N GLN A 731 -62.43 -14.09 17.93
CA GLN A 731 -63.41 -13.18 18.51
C GLN A 731 -64.67 -13.04 17.64
N ASP A 732 -64.55 -13.08 16.32
CA ASP A 732 -65.68 -13.04 15.40
C ASP A 732 -66.51 -14.34 15.48
N LYS A 733 -65.84 -15.48 15.66
CA LYS A 733 -66.48 -16.78 15.91
C LYS A 733 -67.31 -16.76 17.19
N ILE A 734 -66.73 -16.27 18.29
CA ILE A 734 -67.41 -16.12 19.58
C ILE A 734 -68.64 -15.21 19.43
N ASN A 735 -68.48 -14.06 18.77
CA ASN A 735 -69.57 -13.12 18.55
C ASN A 735 -70.68 -13.72 17.67
N THR A 736 -70.34 -14.53 16.68
CA THR A 736 -71.29 -15.23 15.81
C THR A 736 -72.12 -16.27 16.57
N ILE A 737 -71.53 -17.00 17.53
CA ILE A 737 -72.25 -17.98 18.37
C ILE A 737 -73.30 -17.27 19.23
N VAL A 738 -72.93 -16.18 19.91
CA VAL A 738 -73.85 -15.39 20.72
C VAL A 738 -74.97 -14.81 19.86
N ALA A 739 -74.64 -14.23 18.70
CA ALA A 739 -75.63 -13.69 17.77
C ALA A 739 -76.60 -14.77 17.24
N SER A 740 -76.11 -15.98 16.96
CA SER A 740 -76.92 -17.10 16.46
C SER A 740 -77.91 -17.61 17.52
N PHE A 741 -77.48 -17.66 18.78
CA PHE A 741 -78.38 -17.98 19.90
C PHE A 741 -79.49 -16.93 20.03
N GLN A 742 -79.14 -15.65 20.04
CA GLN A 742 -80.10 -14.55 20.12
C GLN A 742 -81.08 -14.54 18.93
N ALA A 743 -80.60 -14.85 17.72
CA ALA A 743 -81.44 -14.95 16.53
C ALA A 743 -82.43 -16.12 16.62
N THR A 744 -82.02 -17.27 17.18
CA THR A 744 -82.90 -18.41 17.42
C THR A 744 -84.02 -18.06 18.39
N ARG A 745 -83.69 -17.38 19.50
CA ARG A 745 -84.69 -16.90 20.48
C ARG A 745 -85.65 -15.88 19.88
N GLN A 746 -85.18 -15.00 19.01
CA GLN A 746 -86.07 -14.07 18.29
C GLN A 746 -87.05 -14.81 17.37
N GLN A 747 -86.61 -15.87 16.69
CA GLN A 747 -87.51 -16.67 15.86
C GLN A 747 -88.56 -17.41 16.68
N GLU A 748 -88.18 -17.94 17.86
CA GLU A 748 -89.12 -18.54 18.82
C GLU A 748 -90.17 -17.53 19.31
N TYR A 749 -89.78 -16.28 19.55
CA TYR A 749 -90.71 -15.20 19.94
C TYR A 749 -91.77 -14.94 18.85
N ARG A 750 -91.36 -14.98 17.58
CA ARG A 750 -92.30 -14.87 16.45
C ARG A 750 -93.28 -16.04 16.46
N THR A 751 -92.79 -17.27 16.62
CA THR A 751 -93.63 -18.47 16.68
C THR A 751 -94.63 -18.40 17.83
N TYR A 752 -94.19 -17.96 19.01
CA TYR A 752 -95.07 -17.72 20.15
C TYR A 752 -96.22 -16.79 19.80
N TRP A 753 -95.95 -15.65 19.16
CA TRP A 753 -96.98 -14.70 18.79
C TRP A 753 -97.89 -15.17 17.67
N ILE A 754 -97.40 -16.00 16.73
CA ILE A 754 -98.25 -16.67 15.74
C ILE A 754 -99.31 -17.51 16.46
N TYR A 755 -98.92 -18.27 17.49
CA TYR A 755 -99.85 -19.06 18.28
C TYR A 755 -100.75 -18.20 19.17
N ARG A 756 -100.19 -17.20 19.86
CA ARG A 756 -100.92 -16.27 20.73
C ARG A 756 -102.06 -15.57 20.01
N ASN A 757 -101.85 -15.18 18.76
CA ASN A 757 -102.83 -14.47 17.94
C ASN A 757 -104.00 -15.36 17.45
N THR A 758 -103.98 -16.66 17.72
CA THR A 758 -105.12 -17.56 17.42
C THR A 758 -106.19 -17.54 18.51
N GLN A 759 -105.91 -16.99 19.69
CA GLN A 759 -106.87 -16.91 20.78
C GLN A 759 -107.84 -15.72 20.62
N PRO A 760 -109.03 -15.75 21.24
CA PRO A 760 -110.02 -14.68 21.08
C PRO A 760 -109.54 -13.29 21.54
N ASP A 761 -108.72 -13.22 22.59
CA ASP A 761 -108.10 -11.99 23.10
C ASP A 761 -106.57 -12.18 23.26
N PRO A 762 -105.74 -11.82 22.26
CA PRO A 762 -104.29 -12.02 22.29
C PRO A 762 -103.57 -11.21 23.39
N SER A 763 -104.21 -10.20 23.96
CA SER A 763 -103.58 -9.26 24.90
C SER A 763 -103.31 -9.85 26.29
N VAL A 764 -103.93 -10.98 26.65
CA VAL A 764 -103.80 -11.65 27.95
C VAL A 764 -103.57 -13.14 27.75
N TYR A 765 -102.77 -13.79 28.59
CA TYR A 765 -102.50 -15.22 28.42
C TYR A 765 -103.67 -16.06 28.86
N ASP A 766 -104.15 -16.91 27.96
CA ASP A 766 -105.09 -17.96 28.29
C ASP A 766 -104.35 -19.31 28.42
N PRO A 767 -104.21 -19.84 29.65
CA PRO A 767 -103.57 -21.14 29.87
C PRO A 767 -104.42 -22.32 29.37
N ASP A 768 -105.71 -22.13 29.08
CA ASP A 768 -106.60 -23.18 28.58
C ASP A 768 -106.74 -23.14 27.03
N HIS A 769 -106.13 -22.15 26.37
CA HIS A 769 -106.19 -22.01 24.90
C HIS A 769 -105.43 -23.13 24.19
N ARG A 770 -106.08 -23.73 23.18
CA ARG A 770 -105.48 -24.76 22.33
C ARG A 770 -105.19 -24.19 20.95
N VAL A 771 -103.97 -24.42 20.47
CA VAL A 771 -103.55 -24.04 19.13
C VAL A 771 -104.02 -25.12 18.16
N THR A 772 -105.14 -24.85 17.49
CA THR A 772 -105.73 -25.70 16.46
C THR A 772 -105.22 -25.30 15.07
N LEU A 773 -105.34 -26.22 14.12
CA LEU A 773 -105.08 -25.92 12.71
C LEU A 773 -106.15 -24.99 12.16
N SER A 774 -105.77 -24.12 11.22
CA SER A 774 -106.79 -23.40 10.45
C SER A 774 -107.58 -24.41 9.61
N ALA A 775 -108.84 -24.11 9.25
CA ALA A 775 -109.64 -25.01 8.43
C ALA A 775 -108.97 -25.35 7.07
N ALA A 776 -108.13 -24.45 6.55
CA ALA A 776 -107.35 -24.68 5.33
C ALA A 776 -106.14 -25.60 5.58
N ASP A 777 -105.40 -25.40 6.67
CA ASP A 777 -104.27 -26.25 7.03
C ASP A 777 -104.75 -27.65 7.44
N GLU A 778 -105.83 -27.76 8.20
CA GLU A 778 -106.42 -29.04 8.57
C GLU A 778 -106.79 -29.83 7.31
N ALA A 779 -107.45 -29.20 6.34
CA ALA A 779 -107.75 -29.84 5.06
C ALA A 779 -106.49 -30.28 4.31
N ALA A 780 -105.44 -29.45 4.27
CA ALA A 780 -104.18 -29.77 3.61
C ALA A 780 -103.42 -30.92 4.30
N TYR A 781 -103.37 -30.95 5.63
CA TYR A 781 -102.76 -32.05 6.39
C TYR A 781 -103.58 -33.34 6.26
N ARG A 782 -104.92 -33.25 6.26
CA ARG A 782 -105.78 -34.41 5.96
C ARG A 782 -105.49 -34.99 4.58
N GLU A 783 -105.37 -34.13 3.56
CA GLU A 783 -105.00 -34.54 2.19
C GLU A 783 -103.60 -35.17 2.15
N PHE A 784 -102.59 -34.53 2.75
CA PHE A 784 -101.22 -35.04 2.82
C PHE A 784 -101.14 -36.43 3.49
N TYR A 785 -101.81 -36.62 4.63
CA TYR A 785 -101.79 -37.92 5.31
C TYR A 785 -102.63 -38.97 4.55
N ALA A 786 -103.71 -38.58 3.88
CA ALA A 786 -104.46 -39.46 3.00
C ALA A 786 -103.62 -39.93 1.80
N GLU A 787 -102.81 -39.06 1.19
CA GLU A 787 -101.87 -39.40 0.11
C GLU A 787 -100.77 -40.36 0.58
N LEU A 788 -100.35 -40.27 1.85
CA LEU A 788 -99.45 -41.23 2.49
C LEU A 788 -100.13 -42.57 2.87
N GLY A 789 -101.42 -42.73 2.57
CA GLY A 789 -102.18 -43.96 2.77
C GLY A 789 -102.74 -44.18 4.18
N LYS A 790 -102.82 -43.13 5.00
CA LYS A 790 -103.39 -43.19 6.35
C LYS A 790 -104.92 -43.30 6.32
N THR A 791 -105.49 -44.01 7.29
CA THR A 791 -106.94 -44.10 7.48
C THR A 791 -107.49 -42.84 8.16
N GLU A 792 -108.77 -42.51 7.98
CA GLU A 792 -109.37 -41.28 8.55
C GLU A 792 -109.16 -41.16 10.08
N THR A 793 -109.18 -42.28 10.81
CA THR A 793 -108.91 -42.31 12.25
C THR A 793 -107.44 -42.03 12.58
N GLU A 794 -106.49 -42.56 11.80
CA GLU A 794 -105.07 -42.23 11.99
C GLU A 794 -104.76 -40.78 11.61
N ILE A 795 -105.49 -40.22 10.64
CA ILE A 795 -105.40 -38.81 10.27
C ILE A 795 -105.91 -37.92 11.42
N ASP A 796 -107.07 -38.25 12.01
CA ASP A 796 -107.61 -37.55 13.18
C ASP A 796 -106.64 -37.60 14.38
N GLU A 797 -106.04 -38.76 14.65
CA GLU A 797 -105.04 -38.93 15.71
C GLU A 797 -103.75 -38.14 15.43
N ALA A 798 -103.28 -38.11 14.18
CA ALA A 798 -102.11 -37.34 13.77
C ALA A 798 -102.34 -35.82 13.89
N ILE A 799 -103.51 -35.34 13.47
CA ILE A 799 -103.91 -33.94 13.62
C ILE A 799 -104.04 -33.57 15.09
N THR A 800 -104.72 -34.40 15.88
CA THR A 800 -104.85 -34.20 17.33
C THR A 800 -103.47 -34.16 17.99
N THR A 801 -102.54 -35.03 17.58
CA THR A 801 -101.16 -35.03 18.08
C THR A 801 -100.41 -33.76 17.70
N LEU A 802 -100.56 -33.29 16.46
CA LEU A 802 -99.95 -32.05 15.99
C LEU A 802 -100.49 -30.81 16.72
N GLU A 803 -101.80 -30.72 16.92
CA GLU A 803 -102.44 -29.63 17.67
C GLU A 803 -102.08 -29.67 19.16
N ASN A 804 -102.01 -30.86 19.76
CA ASN A 804 -101.50 -31.01 21.13
C ASN A 804 -100.04 -30.55 21.21
N ASN A 805 -99.20 -30.91 20.24
CA ASN A 805 -97.79 -30.50 20.21
C ASN A 805 -97.63 -28.98 20.02
N ARG A 806 -98.42 -28.36 19.12
CA ARG A 806 -98.44 -26.89 18.96
C ARG A 806 -98.94 -26.18 20.21
N SER A 807 -99.96 -26.73 20.87
CA SER A 807 -100.48 -26.18 22.12
C SER A 807 -99.44 -26.27 23.23
N GLU A 808 -98.77 -27.42 23.38
CA GLU A 808 -97.66 -27.59 24.33
C GLU A 808 -96.51 -26.63 24.03
N GLN A 809 -96.08 -26.52 22.77
CA GLN A 809 -95.05 -25.59 22.33
C GLN A 809 -95.43 -24.13 22.65
N TYR A 810 -96.68 -23.73 22.42
CA TYR A 810 -97.18 -22.40 22.77
C TYR A 810 -97.03 -22.11 24.27
N HIS A 811 -97.47 -23.02 25.14
CA HIS A 811 -97.38 -22.84 26.59
C HIS A 811 -95.91 -22.84 27.07
N THR A 812 -95.05 -23.69 26.50
CA THR A 812 -93.61 -23.70 26.80
C THR A 812 -92.96 -22.38 26.39
N LEU A 813 -93.22 -21.90 25.17
CA LEU A 813 -92.70 -20.62 24.71
C LEU A 813 -93.24 -19.45 25.54
N HIS A 814 -94.50 -19.50 25.99
CA HIS A 814 -95.02 -18.48 26.90
C HIS A 814 -94.21 -18.44 28.19
N GLY A 815 -93.98 -19.58 28.85
CA GLY A 815 -93.17 -19.64 30.06
C GLY A 815 -91.75 -19.12 29.84
N GLN A 816 -91.14 -19.46 28.70
CA GLN A 816 -89.80 -18.98 28.34
C GLN A 816 -89.75 -17.44 28.21
N PHE A 817 -90.70 -16.84 27.49
CA PHE A 817 -90.70 -15.38 27.32
C PHE A 817 -91.21 -14.64 28.55
N ASP A 818 -92.08 -15.25 29.37
CA ASP A 818 -92.52 -14.66 30.63
C ASP A 818 -91.34 -14.51 31.60
N ASP A 819 -90.50 -15.55 31.69
CA ASP A 819 -89.24 -15.48 32.41
C ASP A 819 -88.29 -14.42 31.82
N TYR A 820 -88.16 -14.34 30.49
CA TYR A 820 -87.36 -13.32 29.81
C TYR A 820 -87.79 -11.89 30.18
N PHE A 821 -89.07 -11.53 30.02
CA PHE A 821 -89.55 -10.18 30.29
C PHE A 821 -89.50 -9.86 31.79
N THR A 822 -89.77 -10.84 32.65
CA THR A 822 -89.61 -10.74 34.11
C THR A 822 -88.17 -10.41 34.48
N LYS A 823 -87.19 -11.15 33.95
CA LYS A 823 -85.75 -10.92 34.17
C LYS A 823 -85.30 -9.56 33.63
N LYS A 824 -85.84 -9.12 32.48
CA LYS A 824 -85.59 -7.78 31.92
C LYS A 824 -86.23 -6.65 32.72
N GLY A 825 -87.12 -6.96 33.68
CA GLY A 825 -87.78 -5.98 34.53
C GLY A 825 -88.83 -5.13 33.81
N VAL A 826 -89.38 -5.64 32.70
CA VAL A 826 -90.41 -4.98 31.89
C VAL A 826 -91.67 -5.84 31.83
N ALA A 827 -92.83 -5.21 31.68
CA ALA A 827 -94.08 -5.95 31.55
C ALA A 827 -94.10 -6.78 30.25
N PHE A 828 -94.70 -7.97 30.30
CA PHE A 828 -94.90 -8.79 29.11
C PHE A 828 -95.77 -8.03 28.09
N PRO A 829 -95.38 -7.96 26.81
CA PRO A 829 -96.11 -7.17 25.82
C PRO A 829 -97.50 -7.72 25.51
N GLY A 830 -98.47 -6.83 25.30
CA GLY A 830 -99.85 -7.20 24.93
C GLY A 830 -100.05 -7.47 23.44
N GLU A 831 -99.05 -7.23 22.60
CA GLU A 831 -99.07 -7.50 21.15
C GLU A 831 -97.67 -7.86 20.62
N TYR A 832 -97.61 -8.45 19.42
CA TYR A 832 -96.34 -8.81 18.78
C TYR A 832 -95.53 -7.57 18.42
N ASP A 833 -94.30 -7.50 18.93
CA ASP A 833 -93.32 -6.47 18.55
C ASP A 833 -92.39 -6.98 17.43
N PRO A 834 -92.49 -6.45 16.20
CA PRO A 834 -91.61 -6.84 15.10
C PRO A 834 -90.16 -6.37 15.28
N ALA A 835 -89.90 -5.41 16.16
CA ALA A 835 -88.56 -4.90 16.47
C ALA A 835 -87.91 -5.62 17.68
N PHE A 836 -88.55 -6.67 18.21
CA PHE A 836 -88.02 -7.43 19.34
C PHE A 836 -86.64 -8.04 19.03
N VAL A 837 -85.67 -7.74 19.89
CA VAL A 837 -84.34 -8.34 19.89
C VAL A 837 -84.11 -9.03 21.24
N TYR A 838 -83.64 -10.28 21.20
CA TYR A 838 -83.34 -11.03 22.42
C TYR A 838 -81.99 -10.60 22.98
N GLU A 839 -82.02 -9.84 24.07
CA GLU A 839 -80.83 -9.34 24.78
C GLU A 839 -80.33 -10.35 25.82
N LEU A 840 -79.51 -11.32 25.40
CA LEU A 840 -78.99 -12.39 26.29
C LEU A 840 -78.17 -11.82 27.46
N ASN A 841 -77.22 -10.92 27.19
CA ASN A 841 -76.38 -10.24 28.18
C ASN A 841 -77.15 -9.59 29.33
N VAL A 842 -78.39 -9.16 29.09
CA VAL A 842 -79.22 -8.48 30.09
C VAL A 842 -79.98 -9.48 30.95
N VAL A 843 -80.49 -10.57 30.36
CA VAL A 843 -81.38 -11.50 31.07
C VAL A 843 -80.68 -12.72 31.65
N ASP A 844 -79.53 -13.11 31.08
CA ASP A 844 -78.77 -14.28 31.51
C ASP A 844 -77.27 -14.09 31.20
N PRO A 845 -76.57 -13.22 31.96
CA PRO A 845 -75.15 -12.95 31.74
C PRO A 845 -74.26 -14.17 31.99
N ASP A 846 -74.70 -15.11 32.84
CA ASP A 846 -73.96 -16.35 33.11
C ASP A 846 -74.04 -17.31 31.92
N GLU A 847 -75.20 -17.41 31.25
CA GLU A 847 -75.35 -18.14 29.99
C GLU A 847 -74.53 -17.48 28.86
N GLU A 848 -74.50 -16.14 28.78
CA GLU A 848 -73.62 -15.46 27.82
C GLU A 848 -72.14 -15.73 28.09
N SER A 849 -71.70 -15.72 29.35
CA SER A 849 -70.32 -16.09 29.72
C SER A 849 -70.04 -17.52 29.31
N THR A 850 -70.94 -18.46 29.61
CA THR A 850 -70.77 -19.87 29.25
C THR A 850 -70.64 -20.08 27.74
N LEU A 851 -71.44 -19.36 26.93
CA LEU A 851 -71.33 -19.40 25.47
C LEU A 851 -70.01 -18.81 24.97
N ARG A 852 -69.51 -17.74 25.59
CA ARG A 852 -68.21 -17.13 25.24
C ARG A 852 -67.04 -18.02 25.66
N ASP A 853 -67.11 -18.61 26.85
CA ASP A 853 -66.11 -19.50 27.42
C ASP A 853 -66.07 -20.88 26.73
N SER A 854 -67.09 -21.22 25.94
CA SER A 854 -67.14 -22.45 25.14
C SER A 854 -66.11 -22.49 24.01
N VAL A 855 -65.48 -21.35 23.68
CA VAL A 855 -64.42 -21.23 22.67
C VAL A 855 -63.12 -20.80 23.33
N LYS A 856 -62.12 -21.69 23.36
CA LYS A 856 -60.76 -21.34 23.78
C LYS A 856 -60.10 -20.49 22.68
N VAL A 857 -59.70 -19.27 23.05
CA VAL A 857 -58.80 -18.43 22.27
C VAL A 857 -57.36 -18.80 22.65
N TRP A 858 -56.56 -19.17 21.64
CA TRP A 858 -55.17 -19.56 21.81
C TRP A 858 -54.23 -18.39 21.50
N THR A 859 -53.12 -18.26 22.23
CA THR A 859 -52.03 -17.35 21.82
C THR A 859 -51.20 -17.98 20.70
N GLU A 860 -50.51 -17.15 19.91
CA GLU A 860 -49.62 -17.65 18.85
C GLU A 860 -48.56 -18.60 19.43
N GLU A 861 -48.04 -18.31 20.62
CA GLU A 861 -47.12 -19.17 21.37
C GLU A 861 -47.78 -20.48 21.82
N GLU A 862 -49.01 -20.46 22.35
CA GLU A 862 -49.72 -21.68 22.79
C GLU A 862 -49.95 -22.66 21.62
N LEU A 863 -50.21 -22.18 20.39
CA LEU A 863 -50.36 -23.03 19.21
C LEU A 863 -49.02 -23.51 18.63
N LEU A 864 -47.98 -22.68 18.70
CA LEU A 864 -46.62 -23.05 18.27
C LEU A 864 -46.02 -24.16 19.15
N TYR A 865 -46.42 -24.22 20.42
CA TYR A 865 -45.91 -25.16 21.43
C TYR A 865 -46.87 -26.32 21.76
N ALA A 866 -47.98 -26.46 21.05
CA ALA A 866 -48.90 -27.57 21.21
C ALA A 866 -48.36 -28.83 20.51
N ILE A 867 -47.77 -29.75 21.27
CA ILE A 867 -47.35 -31.07 20.78
C ILE A 867 -48.59 -31.84 20.30
N GLY A 868 -48.82 -31.86 18.99
CA GLY A 868 -49.76 -32.79 18.37
C GLY A 868 -49.17 -34.20 18.41
N ALA A 869 -49.96 -35.21 18.80
CA ALA A 869 -49.57 -36.62 18.87
C ALA A 869 -49.19 -37.29 17.51
N GLY A 870 -48.84 -36.49 16.50
CA GLY A 870 -48.28 -36.92 15.21
C GLY A 870 -46.75 -36.74 15.09
N LEU A 871 -46.07 -36.36 16.16
CA LEU A 871 -44.65 -35.98 16.21
C LEU A 871 -43.64 -37.16 16.12
N LEU A 872 -43.94 -38.17 15.30
CA LEU A 872 -43.00 -39.26 14.96
C LEU A 872 -43.14 -39.66 13.48
N LYS A 873 -43.36 -38.69 12.60
CA LYS A 873 -43.14 -38.91 11.17
C LYS A 873 -41.70 -38.53 10.84
N PRO A 874 -40.99 -39.33 10.02
CA PRO A 874 -39.75 -38.88 9.42
C PRO A 874 -40.10 -37.69 8.53
N VAL A 875 -39.79 -36.49 9.00
CA VAL A 875 -39.70 -35.30 8.15
C VAL A 875 -38.22 -35.14 7.82
N THR A 876 -37.91 -35.05 6.53
CA THR A 876 -36.59 -34.67 6.07
C THR A 876 -36.36 -33.22 6.46
N ASP A 877 -35.36 -32.96 7.30
CA ASP A 877 -34.90 -31.65 7.78
C ASP A 877 -35.99 -30.74 8.37
N THR A 878 -36.12 -30.75 9.70
CA THR A 878 -36.66 -29.61 10.45
C THR A 878 -35.54 -28.91 11.21
N GLN A 879 -34.56 -28.38 10.47
CA GLN A 879 -33.65 -27.34 10.96
C GLN A 879 -34.45 -26.03 11.03
N THR A 880 -34.62 -25.45 12.23
CA THR A 880 -35.40 -24.21 12.44
C THR A 880 -34.55 -22.93 12.29
N THR A 881 -33.24 -23.09 12.13
CA THR A 881 -32.25 -22.06 11.80
C THR A 881 -31.62 -22.43 10.46
N ILE A 882 -31.73 -21.54 9.47
CA ILE A 882 -30.92 -21.63 8.26
C ILE A 882 -29.71 -20.73 8.54
N GLU A 883 -28.58 -21.35 8.87
CA GLU A 883 -27.29 -20.67 8.95
C GLU A 883 -26.73 -20.50 7.53
N ASP A 884 -26.20 -19.31 7.25
CA ASP A 884 -25.50 -19.08 5.98
C ASP A 884 -24.29 -20.02 5.88
N PRO A 885 -24.06 -20.67 4.71
CA PRO A 885 -22.93 -21.59 4.57
C PRO A 885 -21.60 -20.89 4.83
N ASN A 886 -20.80 -21.42 5.75
CA ASN A 886 -19.44 -20.92 6.03
C ASN A 886 -18.50 -21.14 4.84
N ILE A 887 -18.72 -22.17 4.02
CA ILE A 887 -17.86 -22.51 2.90
C ILE A 887 -18.72 -22.72 1.65
N ILE A 888 -18.47 -21.90 0.63
CA ILE A 888 -19.17 -21.95 -0.65
C ILE A 888 -18.15 -22.21 -1.76
N GLY A 889 -18.12 -23.43 -2.31
CA GLY A 889 -17.22 -23.83 -3.39
C GLY A 889 -17.76 -25.02 -4.19
N ALA A 890 -17.16 -25.32 -5.33
CA ALA A 890 -17.53 -26.46 -6.18
C ALA A 890 -17.07 -27.79 -5.58
N ASN A 891 -15.79 -27.90 -5.21
CA ASN A 891 -15.25 -29.03 -4.45
C ASN A 891 -14.59 -28.50 -3.18
N VAL A 892 -14.98 -29.04 -2.02
CA VAL A 892 -14.44 -28.61 -0.72
C VAL A 892 -13.65 -29.76 -0.10
N THR A 893 -12.37 -29.52 0.17
CA THR A 893 -11.46 -30.43 0.88
C THR A 893 -11.04 -29.81 2.20
N LEU A 894 -11.43 -30.44 3.31
CA LEU A 894 -11.04 -30.02 4.67
C LEU A 894 -10.17 -31.11 5.30
N ILE A 895 -9.02 -30.72 5.82
CA ILE A 895 -8.10 -31.60 6.53
C ILE A 895 -7.78 -30.96 7.87
N SER A 896 -8.14 -31.64 8.96
CA SER A 896 -7.86 -31.21 10.33
C SER A 896 -7.14 -32.35 11.06
N SER A 897 -6.13 -32.04 11.87
CA SER A 897 -5.51 -33.02 12.77
C SER A 897 -6.34 -33.25 14.04
N GLY A 898 -7.21 -32.31 14.39
CA GLY A 898 -8.23 -32.42 15.43
C GLY A 898 -9.62 -32.77 14.86
N GLY A 899 -10.64 -32.05 15.33
CA GLY A 899 -12.04 -32.15 14.92
C GLY A 899 -12.43 -31.16 13.81
N MET A 900 -13.63 -31.36 13.27
CA MET A 900 -14.32 -30.41 12.39
C MET A 900 -15.68 -30.11 13.02
N GLY A 901 -15.91 -28.85 13.38
CA GLY A 901 -17.06 -28.37 14.14
C GLY A 901 -17.00 -28.66 15.64
N SER A 902 -17.94 -28.09 16.40
CA SER A 902 -18.15 -28.40 17.82
C SER A 902 -19.48 -29.12 18.02
N SER A 903 -19.50 -30.25 18.74
CA SER A 903 -20.76 -30.85 19.17
C SER A 903 -21.34 -30.03 20.32
N ALA A 904 -22.55 -29.50 20.16
CA ALA A 904 -23.31 -29.01 21.30
C ALA A 904 -23.47 -30.18 22.29
N GLY A 905 -23.03 -30.00 23.55
CA GLY A 905 -23.01 -31.08 24.54
C GLY A 905 -24.37 -31.76 24.75
N ARG A 906 -24.35 -33.02 25.20
CA ARG A 906 -25.57 -33.83 25.44
C ARG A 906 -26.41 -33.28 26.59
N ILE A 907 -27.72 -33.12 26.36
CA ILE A 907 -28.71 -32.80 27.39
C ILE A 907 -29.29 -34.11 27.97
N VAL A 908 -29.20 -34.29 29.29
CA VAL A 908 -29.82 -35.42 30.00
C VAL A 908 -31.12 -34.93 30.64
N ILE A 909 -32.25 -35.46 30.18
CA ILE A 909 -33.57 -35.14 30.71
C ILE A 909 -33.96 -36.21 31.73
N ASP A 910 -34.12 -35.82 33.00
CA ASP A 910 -34.58 -36.72 34.04
C ASP A 910 -36.10 -36.87 34.02
N LEU A 911 -36.58 -38.08 33.74
CA LEU A 911 -38.01 -38.41 33.66
C LEU A 911 -38.54 -39.10 34.93
N SER A 912 -37.70 -39.28 35.97
CA SER A 912 -38.04 -40.05 37.19
C SER A 912 -38.98 -39.32 38.16
N ALA A 913 -39.16 -38.01 38.02
CA ALA A 913 -39.92 -37.17 38.96
C ALA A 913 -41.46 -37.30 38.85
N GLY A 914 -42.00 -38.15 37.98
CA GLY A 914 -43.44 -38.46 37.87
C GLY A 914 -44.30 -37.38 37.21
N ASP A 915 -43.92 -36.11 37.29
CA ASP A 915 -44.51 -35.00 36.55
C ASP A 915 -43.53 -34.54 35.46
N LEU A 916 -43.95 -34.66 34.19
CA LEU A 916 -43.12 -34.26 33.03
C LEU A 916 -43.03 -32.73 32.97
N HIS A 917 -42.06 -32.15 33.68
CA HIS A 917 -41.77 -30.72 33.69
C HIS A 917 -40.43 -30.45 33.02
N LEU A 918 -40.44 -30.55 31.69
CA LEU A 918 -39.32 -30.15 30.87
C LEU A 918 -39.17 -28.63 30.92
N THR A 919 -37.97 -28.13 31.19
CA THR A 919 -37.63 -26.71 31.00
C THR A 919 -37.85 -26.29 29.55
N SER A 920 -37.90 -24.98 29.28
CA SER A 920 -38.00 -24.50 27.91
C SER A 920 -36.87 -25.02 27.03
N ASP A 921 -35.64 -25.08 27.56
CA ASP A 921 -34.46 -25.53 26.83
C ASP A 921 -34.46 -27.04 26.59
N GLU A 922 -34.89 -27.85 27.57
CA GLU A 922 -35.06 -29.31 27.42
C GLU A 922 -36.18 -29.67 26.43
N ARG A 923 -37.25 -28.87 26.35
CA ARG A 923 -38.32 -29.07 25.34
C ARG A 923 -37.84 -28.77 23.94
N VAL A 924 -37.06 -27.71 23.76
CA VAL A 924 -36.46 -27.35 22.47
C VAL A 924 -35.53 -28.47 22.02
N ALA A 925 -34.61 -28.89 22.90
CA ALA A 925 -33.68 -29.98 22.62
C ALA A 925 -34.37 -31.30 22.26
N LEU A 926 -35.45 -31.66 22.95
CA LEU A 926 -36.22 -32.87 22.65
C LEU A 926 -37.06 -32.72 21.36
N SER A 927 -37.49 -31.51 21.01
CA SER A 927 -38.28 -31.24 19.81
C SER A 927 -37.46 -31.18 18.51
N SER A 928 -36.17 -30.88 18.62
CA SER A 928 -35.23 -30.85 17.50
C SER A 928 -34.45 -32.17 17.32
N ALA A 929 -34.47 -33.05 18.32
CA ALA A 929 -33.75 -34.32 18.27
C ALA A 929 -34.42 -35.34 17.33
N GLU A 930 -33.65 -35.99 16.46
CA GLU A 930 -34.13 -37.10 15.66
C GLU A 930 -34.32 -38.36 16.52
N ARG A 931 -35.02 -39.37 15.99
CA ARG A 931 -35.23 -40.63 16.72
C ARG A 931 -33.90 -41.30 17.12
N ASP A 932 -32.87 -41.16 16.29
CA ASP A 932 -31.56 -41.75 16.52
C ASP A 932 -30.73 -40.93 17.54
N ASP A 933 -31.09 -39.66 17.78
CA ASP A 933 -30.45 -38.77 18.76
C ASP A 933 -31.00 -38.97 20.19
N VAL A 934 -32.16 -39.63 20.34
CA VAL A 934 -32.84 -39.84 21.62
C VAL A 934 -32.72 -41.28 22.10
N THR A 935 -31.93 -41.51 23.15
CA THR A 935 -31.87 -42.82 23.84
C THR A 935 -32.64 -42.79 25.15
N TYR A 936 -33.60 -43.72 25.31
CA TYR A 936 -34.35 -43.91 26.56
C TYR A 936 -33.63 -44.91 27.47
N TRP A 937 -33.44 -44.53 28.73
CA TRP A 937 -32.86 -45.39 29.76
C TRP A 937 -33.95 -45.76 30.78
N GLY A 938 -34.05 -47.04 31.13
CA GLY A 938 -34.99 -47.51 32.15
C GLY A 938 -34.55 -47.10 33.55
N GLU A 939 -35.51 -46.84 34.43
CA GLU A 939 -35.24 -46.54 35.84
C GLU A 939 -34.72 -47.80 36.56
N SER A 940 -33.45 -47.80 36.95
CA SER A 940 -32.92 -48.80 37.87
C SER A 940 -33.35 -48.43 39.30
N SER A 941 -34.51 -48.91 39.72
CA SER A 941 -34.99 -48.73 41.09
C SER A 941 -34.22 -49.61 42.08
N SER A 942 -32.98 -49.25 42.43
CA SER A 942 -32.30 -49.56 43.72
C SER A 942 -30.83 -49.13 43.70
N SER A 943 -30.36 -48.47 44.76
CA SER A 943 -28.93 -48.32 45.02
C SER A 943 -28.34 -49.70 45.34
N ILE A 944 -27.60 -50.30 44.41
CA ILE A 944 -26.98 -51.61 44.56
C ILE A 944 -25.49 -51.39 44.81
N THR A 945 -24.94 -51.98 45.86
CA THR A 945 -23.49 -52.00 46.08
C THR A 945 -22.91 -53.17 45.28
N VAL A 946 -21.90 -52.88 44.47
CA VAL A 946 -21.25 -53.84 43.58
C VAL A 946 -19.74 -53.77 43.72
N ASP A 947 -19.06 -54.87 43.41
CA ASP A 947 -17.62 -54.95 43.27
C ASP A 947 -17.27 -55.07 41.77
N PHE A 948 -16.30 -54.27 41.31
CA PHE A 948 -15.78 -54.29 39.94
C PHE A 948 -14.52 -55.15 39.87
N PHE A 949 -14.41 -55.99 38.84
CA PHE A 949 -13.24 -56.82 38.56
C PHE A 949 -12.79 -56.61 37.12
N ASP A 950 -11.57 -56.14 36.95
CA ASP A 950 -10.86 -56.08 35.66
C ASP A 950 -10.36 -57.49 35.30
N GLU A 951 -10.88 -58.04 34.20
CA GLU A 951 -10.44 -59.30 33.59
C GLU A 951 -10.08 -59.10 32.10
N GLY A 952 -9.63 -57.89 31.74
CA GLY A 952 -9.09 -57.53 30.43
C GLY A 952 -10.14 -57.31 29.34
N THR A 953 -10.75 -58.37 28.79
CA THR A 953 -11.76 -58.26 27.70
C THR A 953 -13.14 -58.76 28.14
N ALA A 954 -13.28 -59.07 29.43
CA ALA A 954 -14.45 -59.70 30.01
C ALA A 954 -14.65 -59.20 31.44
N ASP A 955 -14.62 -57.87 31.63
CA ASP A 955 -14.72 -57.25 32.94
C ASP A 955 -16.03 -57.61 33.62
N ARG A 956 -16.01 -57.71 34.95
CA ARG A 956 -17.15 -58.22 35.71
C ARG A 956 -17.63 -57.24 36.76
N ILE A 957 -18.94 -57.19 36.91
CA ILE A 957 -19.58 -56.53 38.05
C ILE A 957 -20.34 -57.59 38.86
N ILE A 958 -20.00 -57.69 40.14
CA ILE A 958 -20.63 -58.65 41.07
C ILE A 958 -21.44 -57.88 42.09
N ARG A 959 -22.68 -58.31 42.35
CA ARG A 959 -23.53 -57.69 43.37
C ARG A 959 -23.17 -58.19 44.76
N ASN A 960 -22.98 -57.26 45.68
CA ASN A 960 -22.62 -57.60 47.07
C ASN A 960 -23.82 -58.13 47.88
N ASP A 961 -25.04 -58.01 47.34
CA ASP A 961 -26.26 -58.55 47.94
C ASP A 961 -26.58 -60.00 47.52
N GLY A 962 -25.79 -60.59 46.61
CA GLY A 962 -25.95 -61.96 46.11
C GLY A 962 -27.24 -62.20 45.30
N GLN A 963 -27.96 -61.14 44.92
CA GLN A 963 -29.15 -61.25 44.06
C GLN A 963 -28.76 -61.31 42.59
N SER A 964 -29.63 -61.86 41.73
CA SER A 964 -29.31 -62.00 40.31
C SER A 964 -29.56 -60.73 39.50
N TRP A 965 -28.65 -60.40 38.57
CA TRP A 965 -28.83 -59.31 37.62
C TRP A 965 -30.03 -59.49 36.69
N SER A 966 -30.35 -60.72 36.29
CA SER A 966 -31.56 -61.01 35.52
C SER A 966 -32.84 -60.78 36.30
N ALA A 967 -32.81 -60.96 37.63
CA ALA A 967 -33.94 -60.63 38.48
C ALA A 967 -34.10 -59.11 38.68
N ALA A 968 -33.02 -58.35 38.50
CA ALA A 968 -33.02 -56.89 38.47
C ALA A 968 -33.38 -56.30 37.10
N GLY A 969 -33.72 -57.15 36.12
CA GLY A 969 -34.24 -56.74 34.81
C GLY A 969 -33.19 -56.65 33.70
N PHE A 970 -31.92 -57.02 33.96
CA PHE A 970 -30.87 -57.00 32.95
C PHE A 970 -30.79 -58.30 32.15
N ALA A 971 -30.54 -58.19 30.85
CA ALA A 971 -30.34 -59.30 29.93
C ALA A 971 -29.00 -59.19 29.18
N VAL A 972 -28.54 -60.32 28.64
CA VAL A 972 -27.39 -60.34 27.72
C VAL A 972 -27.76 -59.57 26.46
N GLY A 973 -26.93 -58.60 26.08
CA GLY A 973 -27.15 -57.66 24.99
C GLY A 973 -27.64 -56.29 25.44
N ASP A 974 -28.03 -56.11 26.71
CA ASP A 974 -28.38 -54.80 27.24
C ASP A 974 -27.13 -53.92 27.42
N LYS A 975 -27.30 -52.61 27.23
CA LYS A 975 -26.29 -51.63 27.64
C LYS A 975 -26.57 -51.17 29.07
N ILE A 976 -25.54 -51.19 29.91
CA ILE A 976 -25.60 -50.67 31.28
C ILE A 976 -24.75 -49.40 31.38
N ARG A 977 -25.28 -48.39 32.08
CA ARG A 977 -24.51 -47.21 32.45
C ARG A 977 -24.03 -47.36 33.89
N ILE A 978 -22.75 -47.16 34.10
CA ILE A 978 -22.16 -47.01 35.43
C ILE A 978 -21.96 -45.51 35.68
N SER A 979 -22.33 -45.07 36.89
CA SER A 979 -22.17 -43.68 37.30
C SER A 979 -21.95 -43.57 38.79
N GLY A 980 -21.12 -42.62 39.24
CA GLY A 980 -20.81 -42.39 40.65
C GLY A 980 -19.68 -43.27 41.19
N SER A 981 -18.88 -43.87 40.31
CA SER A 981 -17.63 -44.56 40.64
C SER A 981 -16.43 -43.60 40.53
N ALA A 982 -15.26 -44.00 41.05
CA ALA A 982 -14.06 -43.19 40.95
C ALA A 982 -13.45 -43.20 39.53
N ASP A 983 -13.54 -44.33 38.82
CA ASP A 983 -12.77 -44.58 37.59
C ASP A 983 -13.54 -45.34 36.49
N ASN A 984 -14.80 -45.77 36.72
CA ASN A 984 -15.53 -46.70 35.83
C ASN A 984 -16.85 -46.10 35.29
N ASP A 985 -16.97 -44.77 35.27
CA ASP A 985 -18.17 -44.08 34.81
C ASP A 985 -18.25 -44.09 33.28
N ASP A 986 -18.79 -45.17 32.71
CA ASP A 986 -19.01 -45.30 31.27
C ASP A 986 -20.23 -46.21 30.94
N TYR A 987 -20.43 -46.47 29.65
CA TYR A 987 -21.41 -47.39 29.11
C TYR A 987 -20.75 -48.70 28.69
N TYR A 988 -21.34 -49.80 29.12
CA TYR A 988 -20.83 -51.13 28.80
C TYR A 988 -21.93 -52.02 28.23
N LEU A 989 -21.55 -52.93 27.32
CA LEU A 989 -22.45 -53.97 26.83
C LEU A 989 -22.40 -55.19 27.75
N ILE A 990 -23.55 -55.67 28.20
CA ILE A 990 -23.63 -56.91 28.97
C ILE A 990 -23.48 -58.10 28.02
N THR A 991 -22.35 -58.78 28.07
CA THR A 991 -22.04 -59.93 27.20
C THR A 991 -22.39 -61.27 27.82
N ALA A 992 -22.48 -61.35 29.15
CA ALA A 992 -22.98 -62.51 29.87
C ALA A 992 -23.59 -62.14 31.23
N ILE A 993 -24.53 -62.96 31.72
CA ILE A 993 -25.08 -62.89 33.07
C ILE A 993 -25.05 -64.28 33.70
N ASP A 994 -24.44 -64.40 34.88
CA ASP A 994 -24.45 -65.60 35.71
C ASP A 994 -24.75 -65.24 37.16
N GLY A 995 -26.00 -65.46 37.59
CA GLY A 995 -26.44 -65.13 38.94
C GLY A 995 -26.23 -63.64 39.28
N ASP A 996 -25.42 -63.39 40.30
CA ASP A 996 -25.03 -62.07 40.84
C ASP A 996 -23.89 -61.39 40.07
N THR A 997 -23.39 -62.02 39.01
CA THR A 997 -22.33 -61.52 38.14
C THR A 997 -22.87 -61.12 36.77
N ILE A 998 -22.48 -59.95 36.28
CA ILE A 998 -22.50 -59.61 34.85
C ILE A 998 -21.06 -59.54 34.31
N THR A 999 -20.90 -59.91 33.03
CA THR A 999 -19.68 -59.72 32.25
C THR A 999 -19.93 -58.66 31.19
N LEU A 1000 -18.95 -57.79 31.00
CA LEU A 1000 -19.02 -56.58 30.20
C LEU A 1000 -18.03 -56.62 29.05
N SER A 1001 -18.32 -55.86 28.00
CA SER A 1001 -17.36 -55.39 27.01
C SER A 1001 -17.56 -53.90 26.78
N ASP A 1002 -16.48 -53.22 26.38
CA ASP A 1002 -16.51 -51.86 25.87
C ASP A 1002 -17.43 -51.71 24.64
#